data_AF-A0A0G1PLB5-F1
#
_entry.id   AF-A0A0G1PLB5-F1
#
_cell.length_a   1.000
_cell.length_b   1.000
_cell.length_c   1.000
_cell.angle_alpha   90.00
_cell.angle_beta   90.00
_cell.angle_gamma   90.00
#
_symmetry.space_group_name_H-M   'P 1'
#
loop_
_entity.id
_entity.type
_entity.pdbx_description
1 polymer ?
#
loop_
_entity_poly.entity_id
_entity_poly.type
_entity_poly.pdbx_seq_one_letter_code
_entity_poly.pdbx_strand_id
1 'polypeptide(L)'
;MITKQIVSVDRDPGTTNPIGFGYGTSIAYTKIILTVSRPVVTERARAANDSSIILKKPPGSERFILTINDPDGIQEFSLSPAAQFRYGGMLSGCSSSFSIKDVSFVDPVDFTPKMLAYVIDCQNNTLELEIFPPVKGTAKSVAVKKEVPPPLVVSAVEPSLSTPSPREEKKDRSMSAEDIRYPVPELGNCQSEAECRSYCDNVNHAKECLAFAKKYNLISEGEAKDAADKFLNIKNGPGGCSSWSACENYCNSIDHLDECITFAEETGYYSGDKLAEARKFQGLIKSGEKFPGGCRDRNSCEIYCGDPNHMEECLDFAEKSGFMPKEEIAEARKFMVLMRKGESPGGCTSKEQCEKYCSEENHMDECLDFGLKAGVMTAQEAEMARKVGGKGPGGCRSKTQCDAYCEEHSEECFNFAKEHGLMSEKDLERMSKGMEKFRANLDKMPPEAVQCLEDAVGEENFEKIKNGQPIFDRSMEEKMKSCFGRMSADLSQKLDKLPPQAAQCLKDVVGEEGLQKLQSGEFGENLNFESLEGCFKALQQSLGGGGGSTTLTTGDGMSTGGGFEGPGGCKTMEECQVYCQTHPAECSGGSLPFPSPPATQPQNQQIPPPSAQILPEYCSHFTAVPSCSYVGPAGSQNYNYCKQCFPDK
;
A
#
# COMPACT_ATOMS: atom_id res chain seq x y z
N MET A 1 -30.92 -61.32 32.28
CA MET A 1 -31.71 -62.48 31.84
C MET A 1 -32.22 -62.23 30.42
N ILE A 2 -31.72 -63.01 29.46
CA ILE A 2 -32.31 -63.45 28.16
C ILE A 2 -32.66 -62.36 27.10
N THR A 3 -31.87 -62.08 26.04
CA THR A 3 -31.74 -62.70 24.66
C THR A 3 -33.03 -62.61 23.79
N LYS A 4 -33.10 -62.14 22.52
CA LYS A 4 -32.44 -62.44 21.20
C LYS A 4 -32.75 -61.29 20.19
N GLN A 5 -31.85 -60.74 19.34
CA GLN A 5 -31.33 -61.17 18.00
C GLN A 5 -32.41 -61.63 16.98
N ILE A 6 -32.47 -61.17 15.71
CA ILE A 6 -31.64 -61.54 14.51
C ILE A 6 -32.05 -60.57 13.34
N VAL A 7 -31.16 -59.78 12.69
CA VAL A 7 -30.45 -59.95 11.36
C VAL A 7 -31.40 -60.02 10.15
N SER A 8 -31.21 -59.51 8.92
CA SER A 8 -30.40 -58.53 8.16
C SER A 8 -30.78 -58.72 6.66
N VAL A 9 -30.29 -57.83 5.79
CA VAL A 9 -29.93 -58.04 4.35
C VAL A 9 -30.93 -57.54 3.27
N ASP A 10 -30.66 -56.31 2.81
CA ASP A 10 -30.09 -55.93 1.49
C ASP A 10 -30.67 -56.39 0.13
N ARG A 11 -30.58 -55.42 -0.81
CA ARG A 11 -30.57 -55.45 -2.30
C ARG A 11 -31.88 -55.25 -3.10
N ASP A 12 -31.99 -54.03 -3.65
CA ASP A 12 -32.16 -53.61 -5.07
C ASP A 12 -32.16 -54.70 -6.19
N PRO A 13 -32.51 -54.41 -7.47
CA PRO A 13 -33.11 -53.20 -8.07
C PRO A 13 -34.18 -53.50 -9.17
N GLY A 14 -34.67 -52.46 -9.86
CA GLY A 14 -34.75 -52.51 -11.33
C GLY A 14 -36.13 -52.61 -12.01
N THR A 15 -36.54 -51.45 -12.57
CA THR A 15 -37.09 -51.27 -13.93
C THR A 15 -38.12 -52.25 -14.50
N THR A 16 -39.30 -51.73 -14.89
CA THR A 16 -39.81 -51.74 -16.28
C THR A 16 -41.21 -51.09 -16.37
N ASN A 17 -41.32 -50.03 -17.19
CA ASN A 17 -42.54 -49.72 -17.96
C ASN A 17 -42.68 -50.80 -19.06
N PRO A 18 -43.85 -51.11 -19.67
CA PRO A 18 -44.63 -50.10 -20.40
C PRO A 18 -46.16 -50.33 -20.65
N ILE A 19 -46.81 -49.24 -21.10
CA ILE A 19 -47.85 -49.15 -22.17
C ILE A 19 -49.16 -49.98 -22.05
N GLY A 20 -50.30 -49.26 -22.05
CA GLY A 20 -51.21 -49.38 -23.19
C GLY A 20 -52.72 -49.57 -22.95
N PHE A 21 -53.49 -48.57 -23.40
CA PHE A 21 -54.88 -48.62 -23.91
C PHE A 21 -55.99 -49.01 -22.92
N GLY A 22 -57.15 -48.36 -22.87
CA GLY A 22 -57.78 -47.39 -23.76
C GLY A 22 -59.28 -47.35 -23.48
N TYR A 23 -59.96 -46.48 -24.22
CA TYR A 23 -61.42 -46.33 -24.35
C TYR A 23 -62.11 -45.49 -23.27
N GLY A 24 -62.42 -44.26 -23.68
CA GLY A 24 -63.44 -43.45 -23.05
C GLY A 24 -64.85 -43.89 -23.44
N THR A 25 -65.82 -43.28 -22.78
CA THR A 25 -67.05 -42.80 -23.41
C THR A 25 -67.66 -41.73 -22.52
N SER A 26 -68.01 -40.64 -23.19
CA SER A 26 -68.67 -39.44 -22.69
C SER A 26 -70.07 -39.77 -22.18
N ILE A 27 -70.67 -38.92 -21.32
CA ILE A 27 -71.98 -38.28 -21.57
C ILE A 27 -72.41 -37.39 -20.37
N ALA A 28 -72.83 -36.19 -20.77
CA ALA A 28 -73.81 -35.27 -20.17
C ALA A 28 -73.49 -34.46 -18.91
N TYR A 29 -73.17 -33.20 -19.21
CA TYR A 29 -73.40 -31.99 -18.43
C TYR A 29 -74.78 -31.94 -17.72
N THR A 30 -74.75 -31.64 -16.43
CA THR A 30 -75.82 -30.90 -15.73
C THR A 30 -75.19 -29.70 -15.04
N LYS A 31 -75.64 -28.50 -15.40
CA LYS A 31 -75.22 -27.22 -14.84
C LYS A 31 -75.83 -27.09 -13.44
N ILE A 32 -75.02 -27.19 -12.39
CA ILE A 32 -75.39 -26.83 -11.01
C ILE A 32 -74.59 -25.58 -10.64
N ILE A 33 -75.32 -24.52 -10.33
CA ILE A 33 -74.81 -23.30 -9.71
C ILE A 33 -74.38 -23.66 -8.29
N LEU A 34 -73.08 -23.61 -8.00
CA LEU A 34 -72.56 -23.70 -6.63
C LEU A 34 -71.71 -22.45 -6.34
N THR A 35 -72.17 -21.77 -5.31
CA THR A 35 -71.57 -20.64 -4.61
C THR A 35 -70.12 -20.95 -4.24
N VAL A 36 -69.19 -20.15 -4.76
CA VAL A 36 -67.79 -20.13 -4.33
C VAL A 36 -67.74 -19.49 -2.95
N SER A 37 -67.85 -20.31 -1.90
CA SER A 37 -67.36 -19.93 -0.58
C SER A 37 -65.83 -19.99 -0.65
N ARG A 38 -65.20 -18.83 -0.83
CA ARG A 38 -63.76 -18.67 -0.65
C ARG A 38 -63.41 -19.08 0.78
N PRO A 39 -62.55 -20.08 1.03
CA PRO A 39 -61.86 -20.11 2.30
C PRO A 39 -60.98 -18.85 2.34
N VAL A 40 -61.21 -18.01 3.34
CA VAL A 40 -60.29 -16.94 3.72
C VAL A 40 -59.04 -17.66 4.21
N VAL A 41 -58.13 -17.96 3.29
CA VAL A 41 -56.72 -18.07 3.64
C VAL A 41 -56.33 -16.66 4.01
N THR A 42 -56.22 -16.40 5.31
CA THR A 42 -55.43 -15.26 5.78
C THR A 42 -54.04 -15.45 5.21
N GLU A 43 -53.76 -14.79 4.08
CA GLU A 43 -52.40 -14.43 3.72
C GLU A 43 -51.85 -13.65 4.93
N ARG A 44 -51.11 -14.33 5.80
CA ARG A 44 -50.04 -13.64 6.50
C ARG A 44 -49.13 -13.16 5.38
N ALA A 45 -49.16 -11.86 5.13
CA ALA A 45 -48.06 -11.19 4.47
C ALA A 45 -46.76 -11.73 5.08
N ARG A 46 -45.91 -12.32 4.24
CA ARG A 46 -44.58 -12.82 4.63
C ARG A 46 -43.83 -11.59 5.15
N ALA A 47 -43.70 -11.46 6.46
CA ALA A 47 -42.94 -10.39 7.06
C ALA A 47 -41.46 -10.62 6.73
N ALA A 48 -40.78 -9.57 6.29
CA ALA A 48 -39.33 -9.54 6.10
C ALA A 48 -38.60 -9.89 7.40
N ASN A 49 -37.47 -10.61 7.28
CA ASN A 49 -36.44 -10.92 8.27
C ASN A 49 -36.84 -10.82 9.75
N ASP A 50 -37.04 -11.96 10.41
CA ASP A 50 -37.30 -12.08 11.85
C ASP A 50 -36.08 -12.60 12.64
N SER A 51 -34.87 -12.28 12.15
CA SER A 51 -33.62 -12.61 12.82
C SER A 51 -33.63 -12.11 14.27
N SER A 52 -33.11 -12.91 15.19
CA SER A 52 -33.08 -12.58 16.62
C SER A 52 -31.76 -12.95 17.26
N ILE A 53 -31.29 -12.09 18.16
CA ILE A 53 -30.09 -12.29 18.96
C ILE A 53 -30.49 -12.29 20.44
N ILE A 54 -30.03 -13.28 21.18
CA ILE A 54 -30.25 -13.44 22.62
C ILE A 54 -28.90 -13.63 23.29
N LEU A 55 -28.60 -12.79 24.28
CA LEU A 55 -27.43 -12.90 25.14
C LEU A 55 -27.90 -13.23 26.56
N LYS A 56 -27.48 -14.38 27.08
CA LYS A 56 -27.85 -14.84 28.42
C LYS A 56 -26.62 -15.11 29.27
N LYS A 57 -26.49 -14.39 30.39
CA LYS A 57 -25.46 -14.59 31.42
C LYS A 57 -25.95 -15.62 32.44
N PRO A 58 -25.35 -16.82 32.50
CA PRO A 58 -25.71 -17.83 33.50
C PRO A 58 -25.43 -17.33 34.93
N PRO A 59 -26.21 -17.75 35.94
CA PRO A 59 -25.95 -17.39 37.34
C PRO A 59 -24.55 -17.82 37.77
N GLY A 60 -23.74 -16.87 38.27
CA GLY A 60 -22.37 -17.14 38.72
C GLY A 60 -21.30 -17.20 37.62
N SER A 61 -21.66 -16.95 36.36
CA SER A 61 -20.69 -16.76 35.26
C SER A 61 -20.51 -15.29 34.94
N GLU A 62 -19.29 -14.88 34.61
CA GLU A 62 -19.01 -13.54 34.04
C GLU A 62 -19.28 -13.47 32.54
N ARG A 63 -19.45 -14.62 31.87
CA ARG A 63 -19.61 -14.72 30.41
C ARG A 63 -21.05 -14.96 29.98
N PHE A 64 -21.36 -14.59 28.75
CA PHE A 64 -22.67 -14.76 28.13
C PHE A 64 -22.69 -16.00 27.22
N ILE A 65 -23.90 -16.52 27.01
CA ILE A 65 -24.23 -17.44 25.92
C ILE A 65 -24.93 -16.58 24.87
N LEU A 66 -24.33 -16.48 23.68
CA LEU A 66 -24.91 -15.86 22.50
C LEU A 66 -25.74 -16.91 21.76
N THR A 67 -26.96 -16.55 21.38
CA THR A 67 -27.83 -17.34 20.52
C THR A 67 -28.39 -16.45 19.43
N ILE A 68 -28.27 -16.87 18.18
CA ILE A 68 -28.78 -16.19 16.99
C ILE A 68 -29.76 -17.15 16.32
N ASN A 69 -30.92 -16.66 15.89
CA ASN A 69 -31.87 -17.45 15.14
C ASN A 69 -32.36 -16.65 13.93
N ASP A 70 -32.49 -17.34 12.81
CA ASP A 70 -33.04 -16.83 11.57
C ASP A 70 -33.70 -18.00 10.80
N PRO A 71 -34.99 -17.94 10.43
CA PRO A 71 -35.67 -19.04 9.76
C PRO A 71 -35.17 -19.28 8.33
N ASP A 72 -34.60 -18.26 7.70
CA ASP A 72 -34.03 -18.32 6.36
C ASP A 72 -32.53 -18.69 6.38
N GLY A 73 -32.00 -18.95 7.58
CA GLY A 73 -30.64 -19.41 7.83
C GLY A 73 -29.67 -18.26 8.01
N ILE A 74 -28.70 -18.43 8.91
CA ILE A 74 -27.74 -17.36 9.26
C ILE A 74 -26.52 -17.48 8.35
N GLN A 75 -26.23 -16.43 7.56
CA GLN A 75 -25.04 -16.33 6.72
C GLN A 75 -23.92 -15.57 7.44
N GLU A 76 -24.26 -14.44 8.04
CA GLU A 76 -23.33 -13.58 8.78
C GLU A 76 -24.06 -12.90 9.93
N PHE A 77 -23.32 -12.56 10.98
CA PHE A 77 -23.81 -11.67 12.01
C PHE A 77 -22.68 -10.76 12.52
N SER A 78 -23.07 -9.63 13.08
CA SER A 78 -22.16 -8.70 13.74
C SER A 78 -22.84 -8.02 14.92
N LEU A 79 -22.13 -7.92 16.03
CA LEU A 79 -22.49 -7.17 17.22
C LEU A 79 -21.43 -6.09 17.44
N SER A 80 -21.85 -4.87 17.70
CA SER A 80 -20.98 -3.70 17.89
C SER A 80 -21.08 -3.21 19.34
N PRO A 81 -20.37 -3.85 20.28
CA PRO A 81 -20.33 -3.42 21.68
C PRO A 81 -19.65 -2.05 21.81
N ALA A 82 -20.06 -1.26 22.81
CA ALA A 82 -19.56 0.10 22.99
C ALA A 82 -18.11 0.20 23.49
N ALA A 83 -17.60 -0.81 24.22
CA ALA A 83 -16.26 -0.77 24.83
C ALA A 83 -15.34 -1.92 24.38
N GLN A 84 -15.74 -2.72 23.39
CA GLN A 84 -14.96 -3.86 22.87
C GLN A 84 -14.98 -3.88 21.33
N PHE A 85 -14.22 -4.82 20.73
CA PHE A 85 -14.24 -5.04 19.28
C PHE A 85 -15.61 -5.51 18.79
N ARG A 86 -15.89 -5.24 17.51
CA ARG A 86 -17.03 -5.86 16.84
C ARG A 86 -16.89 -7.37 16.94
N TYR A 87 -17.96 -8.00 17.42
CA TYR A 87 -18.05 -9.43 17.59
C TYR A 87 -18.97 -9.97 16.50
N GLY A 88 -18.40 -10.64 15.52
CA GLY A 88 -19.15 -11.12 14.37
C GLY A 88 -18.46 -12.29 13.69
N GLY A 89 -19.13 -12.87 12.72
CA GLY A 89 -18.58 -13.97 11.96
C GLY A 89 -19.52 -14.43 10.86
N MET A 90 -18.93 -15.00 9.82
CA MET A 90 -19.66 -15.73 8.79
C MET A 90 -19.89 -17.17 9.25
N LEU A 91 -21.07 -17.71 8.96
CA LEU A 91 -21.46 -19.07 9.32
C LEU A 91 -21.68 -19.91 8.06
N SER A 92 -21.10 -21.11 8.05
CA SER A 92 -21.29 -22.06 6.96
C SER A 92 -22.55 -22.92 7.18
N GLY A 93 -23.20 -23.29 6.08
CA GLY A 93 -24.31 -24.25 6.09
C GLY A 93 -25.70 -23.69 6.43
N CYS A 94 -25.86 -22.36 6.49
CA CYS A 94 -27.17 -21.69 6.62
C CYS A 94 -28.04 -22.26 7.76
N SER A 95 -27.41 -22.52 8.90
CA SER A 95 -28.13 -23.03 10.07
C SER A 95 -29.14 -21.99 10.55
N SER A 96 -30.37 -22.40 10.82
CA SER A 96 -31.41 -21.50 11.31
C SER A 96 -31.23 -21.07 12.76
N SER A 97 -30.27 -21.68 13.46
CA SER A 97 -29.87 -21.31 14.82
C SER A 97 -28.39 -21.53 14.99
N PHE A 98 -27.74 -20.59 15.68
CA PHE A 98 -26.33 -20.64 16.01
C PHE A 98 -26.11 -20.17 17.45
N SER A 99 -25.25 -20.86 18.20
CA SER A 99 -24.98 -20.48 19.58
C SER A 99 -23.51 -20.65 19.94
N ILE A 100 -22.97 -19.61 20.57
CA ILE A 100 -21.62 -19.60 21.12
C ILE A 100 -21.72 -19.46 22.64
N LYS A 101 -21.02 -20.36 23.35
CA LYS A 101 -20.85 -20.28 24.80
C LYS A 101 -19.62 -19.44 25.13
N ASP A 102 -19.62 -18.84 26.30
CA ASP A 102 -18.45 -18.16 26.86
C ASP A 102 -17.99 -16.91 26.10
N VAL A 103 -18.94 -16.16 25.53
CA VAL A 103 -18.67 -14.84 24.94
C VAL A 103 -18.54 -13.78 26.03
N SER A 104 -17.56 -12.89 25.88
CA SER A 104 -17.28 -11.84 26.86
C SER A 104 -17.91 -10.52 26.41
N PHE A 105 -18.72 -9.91 27.27
CA PHE A 105 -19.26 -8.56 27.09
C PHE A 105 -19.31 -7.87 28.46
N VAL A 106 -18.98 -6.58 28.51
CA VAL A 106 -19.04 -5.74 29.71
C VAL A 106 -20.47 -5.25 29.92
N ASP A 107 -21.18 -5.85 30.87
CA ASP A 107 -22.51 -5.43 31.29
C ASP A 107 -22.43 -4.34 32.39
N PRO A 108 -23.05 -3.16 32.24
CA PRO A 108 -23.93 -2.73 31.15
C PRO A 108 -23.22 -1.92 30.05
N VAL A 109 -21.91 -1.66 30.18
CA VAL A 109 -21.15 -0.72 29.34
C VAL A 109 -21.32 -1.00 27.85
N ASP A 110 -21.12 -2.24 27.42
CA ASP A 110 -21.21 -2.65 26.02
C ASP A 110 -22.62 -2.53 25.44
N PHE A 111 -23.63 -2.47 26.30
CA PHE A 111 -25.04 -2.42 25.93
C PHE A 111 -25.65 -1.02 26.07
N THR A 112 -24.88 -0.01 26.52
CA THR A 112 -25.40 1.32 26.85
C THR A 112 -24.96 2.36 25.82
N PRO A 113 -25.88 3.16 25.23
CA PRO A 113 -27.34 3.15 25.45
C PRO A 113 -28.05 1.95 24.78
N LYS A 114 -27.44 1.41 23.73
CA LYS A 114 -27.82 0.20 23.01
C LYS A 114 -26.60 -0.31 22.25
N MET A 115 -26.47 -1.62 22.12
CA MET A 115 -25.51 -2.28 21.25
C MET A 115 -26.16 -2.47 19.88
N LEU A 116 -25.50 -2.01 18.82
CA LEU A 116 -25.97 -2.22 17.45
C LEU A 116 -25.53 -3.61 16.97
N ALA A 117 -26.39 -4.27 16.22
CA ALA A 117 -26.08 -5.55 15.62
C ALA A 117 -26.76 -5.68 14.25
N TYR A 118 -26.27 -6.58 13.42
CA TYR A 118 -26.98 -7.02 12.23
C TYR A 118 -26.86 -8.53 12.04
N VAL A 119 -27.84 -9.10 11.35
CA VAL A 119 -27.79 -10.48 10.84
C VAL A 119 -28.05 -10.41 9.34
N ILE A 120 -27.20 -11.08 8.57
CA ILE A 120 -27.42 -11.35 7.14
C ILE A 120 -27.91 -12.79 7.05
N ASP A 121 -29.11 -12.96 6.49
CA ASP A 121 -29.66 -14.29 6.24
C ASP A 121 -29.07 -14.92 4.97
N CYS A 122 -29.30 -16.21 4.74
CA CYS A 122 -28.82 -16.88 3.53
C CYS A 122 -29.55 -16.53 2.23
N GLN A 123 -30.55 -15.66 2.30
CA GLN A 123 -31.16 -15.00 1.15
C GLN A 123 -30.55 -13.61 0.91
N ASN A 124 -29.47 -13.27 1.63
CA ASN A 124 -28.72 -12.03 1.55
C ASN A 124 -29.54 -10.80 1.99
N ASN A 125 -30.59 -11.00 2.79
CA ASN A 125 -31.32 -9.90 3.40
C ASN A 125 -30.65 -9.55 4.73
N THR A 126 -30.44 -8.26 4.98
CA THR A 126 -29.85 -7.77 6.23
C THR A 126 -30.93 -7.25 7.17
N LEU A 127 -30.92 -7.71 8.43
CA LEU A 127 -31.73 -7.16 9.50
C LEU A 127 -30.87 -6.45 10.53
N GLU A 128 -31.10 -5.14 10.69
CA GLU A 128 -30.50 -4.35 11.76
C GLU A 128 -31.25 -4.53 13.08
N LEU A 129 -30.49 -4.68 14.16
CA LEU A 129 -30.94 -5.05 15.48
C LEU A 129 -30.33 -4.13 16.54
N GLU A 130 -31.10 -3.83 17.57
CA GLU A 130 -30.65 -3.11 18.77
C GLU A 130 -30.74 -4.02 19.98
N ILE A 131 -29.66 -4.13 20.75
CA ILE A 131 -29.59 -4.94 21.96
C ILE A 131 -29.41 -3.99 23.15
N PHE A 132 -30.39 -3.98 24.05
CA PHE A 132 -30.40 -3.12 25.24
C PHE A 132 -29.72 -3.79 26.44
N PRO A 133 -29.39 -3.03 27.50
CA PRO A 133 -28.77 -3.57 28.71
C PRO A 133 -29.52 -4.80 29.26
N PRO A 134 -28.81 -5.88 29.63
CA PRO A 134 -29.42 -7.10 30.12
C PRO A 134 -30.34 -6.87 31.33
N VAL A 135 -31.56 -7.40 31.26
CA VAL A 135 -32.50 -7.42 32.40
C VAL A 135 -32.46 -8.81 33.02
N LYS A 136 -32.07 -8.90 34.29
CA LYS A 136 -31.84 -10.20 35.00
C LYS A 136 -30.84 -11.10 34.24
N GLY A 137 -29.77 -10.51 33.71
CA GLY A 137 -28.72 -11.21 32.97
C GLY A 137 -29.15 -11.72 31.59
N THR A 138 -30.26 -11.24 31.04
CA THR A 138 -30.69 -11.57 29.67
C THR A 138 -30.91 -10.30 28.86
N ALA A 139 -30.23 -10.18 27.73
CA ALA A 139 -30.48 -9.17 26.71
C ALA A 139 -31.07 -9.85 25.46
N LYS A 140 -32.05 -9.19 24.84
CA LYS A 140 -32.69 -9.63 23.59
C LYS A 140 -32.65 -8.50 22.59
N SER A 141 -32.38 -8.82 21.33
CA SER A 141 -32.43 -7.85 20.27
C SER A 141 -33.86 -7.40 19.96
N VAL A 142 -33.97 -6.19 19.43
CA VAL A 142 -35.18 -5.62 18.85
C VAL A 142 -34.83 -5.14 17.44
N ALA A 143 -35.65 -5.46 16.45
CA ALA A 143 -35.45 -4.96 15.09
C ALA A 143 -35.56 -3.43 15.04
N VAL A 144 -34.63 -2.79 14.32
CA VAL A 144 -34.67 -1.35 14.05
C VAL A 144 -35.88 -1.06 13.17
N LYS A 145 -36.89 -0.36 13.70
CA LYS A 145 -37.99 0.14 12.88
C LYS A 145 -37.52 1.36 12.11
N LYS A 146 -37.47 1.28 10.78
CA LYS A 146 -37.36 2.47 9.92
C LYS A 146 -38.67 3.27 10.01
N GLU A 147 -38.74 4.27 10.90
CA GLU A 147 -39.83 5.24 10.88
C GLU A 147 -39.65 6.16 9.68
N VAL A 148 -40.62 6.11 8.75
CA VAL A 148 -40.77 7.12 7.69
C VAL A 148 -41.11 8.45 8.37
N PRO A 149 -40.32 9.52 8.21
CA PRO A 149 -40.68 10.80 8.80
C PRO A 149 -42.01 11.29 8.21
N PRO A 150 -42.93 11.85 9.01
CA PRO A 150 -44.22 12.30 8.53
C PRO A 150 -44.03 13.45 7.52
N PRO A 151 -44.89 13.55 6.49
CA PRO A 151 -44.77 14.59 5.48
C PRO A 151 -44.93 15.96 6.14
N LEU A 152 -43.91 16.81 6.00
CA LEU A 152 -43.95 18.19 6.45
C LEU A 152 -45.07 18.92 5.72
N VAL A 153 -46.06 19.37 6.49
CA VAL A 153 -47.16 20.22 6.03
C VAL A 153 -46.56 21.59 5.69
N VAL A 154 -46.56 21.94 4.41
CA VAL A 154 -46.17 23.27 3.93
C VAL A 154 -47.24 24.26 4.38
N SER A 155 -46.93 25.10 5.36
CA SER A 155 -47.64 26.36 5.58
C SER A 155 -46.81 27.50 5.03
N ALA A 156 -47.44 28.22 4.11
CA ALA A 156 -46.89 29.35 3.37
C ALA A 156 -46.51 30.51 4.29
N VAL A 157 -45.29 31.02 4.13
CA VAL A 157 -44.96 32.44 4.33
C VAL A 157 -44.06 32.87 3.18
N GLU A 158 -44.46 33.97 2.55
CA GLU A 158 -43.86 34.61 1.38
C GLU A 158 -42.43 35.16 1.60
N PRO A 159 -41.67 35.44 0.52
CA PRO A 159 -40.22 35.58 0.56
C PRO A 159 -39.78 37.02 0.87
N SER A 160 -38.70 37.17 1.62
CA SER A 160 -37.90 38.40 1.62
C SER A 160 -36.49 38.10 1.09
N LEU A 161 -36.15 38.85 0.05
CA LEU A 161 -34.87 38.89 -0.64
C LEU A 161 -33.72 39.19 0.34
N SER A 162 -32.70 38.34 0.32
CA SER A 162 -31.31 38.80 0.40
C SER A 162 -30.40 37.81 -0.33
N THR A 163 -29.94 38.25 -1.49
CA THR A 163 -28.92 37.64 -2.36
C THR A 163 -27.61 37.34 -1.63
N PRO A 164 -26.97 36.21 -1.91
CA PRO A 164 -25.51 36.11 -1.93
C PRO A 164 -24.98 36.22 -3.38
N SER A 165 -23.92 37.00 -3.51
CA SER A 165 -23.11 37.23 -4.72
C SER A 165 -22.49 35.92 -5.25
N PRO A 166 -22.23 35.79 -6.57
CA PRO A 166 -21.72 34.57 -7.16
C PRO A 166 -20.23 34.38 -6.87
N ARG A 167 -19.85 33.22 -6.32
CA ARG A 167 -18.48 32.71 -6.36
C ARG A 167 -18.35 31.68 -7.46
N GLU A 168 -17.69 32.15 -8.52
CA GLU A 168 -16.73 31.47 -9.39
C GLU A 168 -16.72 29.94 -9.42
N GLU A 169 -16.95 29.45 -10.64
CA GLU A 169 -16.60 28.12 -11.13
C GLU A 169 -15.13 27.80 -10.80
N LYS A 170 -14.89 26.69 -10.09
CA LYS A 170 -13.60 26.03 -10.05
C LYS A 170 -13.70 24.59 -10.53
N LYS A 171 -13.09 24.44 -11.69
CA LYS A 171 -12.48 23.28 -12.34
C LYS A 171 -11.90 22.26 -11.35
N ASP A 172 -12.31 21.00 -11.56
CA ASP A 172 -11.68 19.72 -11.19
C ASP A 172 -11.15 19.59 -9.75
N ARG A 173 -12.06 19.22 -8.84
CA ARG A 173 -11.72 18.70 -7.50
C ARG A 173 -11.77 17.17 -7.61
N SER A 174 -10.67 16.48 -7.32
CA SER A 174 -10.71 15.01 -7.21
C SER A 174 -11.62 14.63 -6.04
N MET A 175 -12.46 13.61 -6.22
CA MET A 175 -13.44 13.21 -5.21
C MET A 175 -12.79 12.31 -4.15
N SER A 176 -13.24 12.41 -2.91
CA SER A 176 -12.76 11.65 -1.73
C SER A 176 -13.86 10.74 -1.16
N ALA A 177 -13.52 9.86 -0.21
CA ALA A 177 -14.50 8.95 0.42
C ALA A 177 -15.67 9.72 1.07
N GLU A 178 -15.41 10.92 1.57
CA GLU A 178 -16.36 11.82 2.22
C GLU A 178 -17.38 12.45 1.24
N ASP A 179 -17.03 12.47 -0.05
CA ASP A 179 -17.88 12.97 -1.13
C ASP A 179 -18.87 11.93 -1.64
N ILE A 180 -18.77 10.67 -1.18
CA ILE A 180 -19.72 9.61 -1.52
C ILE A 180 -21.09 9.96 -0.94
N ARG A 181 -22.12 9.86 -1.79
CA ARG A 181 -23.51 10.10 -1.42
C ARG A 181 -24.33 8.86 -1.70
N TYR A 182 -25.04 8.40 -0.69
CA TYR A 182 -25.94 7.25 -0.78
C TYR A 182 -27.37 7.71 -1.13
N PRO A 183 -28.12 6.91 -1.92
CA PRO A 183 -27.65 5.70 -2.59
C PRO A 183 -26.67 5.97 -3.74
N VAL A 184 -25.72 5.06 -3.94
CA VAL A 184 -24.71 5.17 -5.01
C VAL A 184 -25.25 4.55 -6.30
N PRO A 185 -25.69 5.35 -7.29
CA PRO A 185 -26.36 4.79 -8.48
C PRO A 185 -25.43 3.97 -9.35
N GLU A 186 -24.14 4.30 -9.32
CA GLU A 186 -23.06 3.68 -10.08
C GLU A 186 -22.74 2.26 -9.57
N LEU A 187 -23.13 1.94 -8.33
CA LEU A 187 -22.91 0.67 -7.66
C LEU A 187 -24.24 -0.01 -7.27
N GLY A 188 -25.17 -0.08 -8.22
CA GLY A 188 -26.44 -0.79 -8.01
C GLY A 188 -27.43 -0.10 -7.06
N ASN A 189 -27.28 1.21 -6.79
CA ASN A 189 -28.07 1.98 -5.82
C ASN A 189 -27.94 1.47 -4.37
N CYS A 190 -26.77 0.95 -4.00
CA CYS A 190 -26.47 0.60 -2.62
C CYS A 190 -26.65 1.81 -1.68
N GLN A 191 -27.32 1.59 -0.54
CA GLN A 191 -27.75 2.63 0.41
C GLN A 191 -26.73 2.88 1.52
N SER A 192 -25.69 2.05 1.62
CA SER A 192 -24.66 2.14 2.66
C SER A 192 -23.32 1.60 2.14
N GLU A 193 -22.24 1.90 2.85
CA GLU A 193 -20.90 1.36 2.55
C GLU A 193 -20.90 -0.17 2.51
N ALA A 194 -21.60 -0.81 3.45
CA ALA A 194 -21.70 -2.27 3.51
C ALA A 194 -22.44 -2.84 2.29
N GLU A 195 -23.54 -2.22 1.86
CA GLU A 195 -24.26 -2.62 0.65
C GLU A 195 -23.41 -2.42 -0.61
N CYS A 196 -22.64 -1.33 -0.68
CA CYS A 196 -21.75 -1.09 -1.82
C CYS A 196 -20.56 -2.05 -1.85
N ARG A 197 -20.00 -2.40 -0.69
CA ARG A 197 -18.98 -3.46 -0.59
C ARG A 197 -19.54 -4.79 -1.07
N SER A 198 -20.72 -5.19 -0.59
CA SER A 198 -21.38 -6.43 -1.03
C SER A 198 -21.65 -6.46 -2.53
N TYR A 199 -22.08 -5.34 -3.11
CA TYR A 199 -22.22 -5.19 -4.55
C TYR A 199 -20.87 -5.40 -5.28
N CYS A 200 -19.80 -4.83 -4.73
CA CYS A 200 -18.46 -4.91 -5.28
C CYS A 200 -17.71 -6.22 -5.03
N ASP A 201 -18.18 -7.05 -4.09
CA ASP A 201 -17.61 -8.36 -3.81
C ASP A 201 -17.89 -9.38 -4.92
N ASN A 202 -18.82 -9.06 -5.82
CA ASN A 202 -19.13 -9.87 -6.99
C ASN A 202 -18.16 -9.55 -8.14
N VAL A 203 -17.46 -10.56 -8.65
CA VAL A 203 -16.49 -10.40 -9.76
C VAL A 203 -17.10 -9.81 -11.03
N ASN A 204 -18.41 -9.98 -11.24
CA ASN A 204 -19.11 -9.39 -12.38
C ASN A 204 -19.25 -7.87 -12.28
N HIS A 205 -19.19 -7.32 -11.07
CA HIS A 205 -19.26 -5.89 -10.76
C HIS A 205 -17.86 -5.28 -10.52
N ALA A 206 -16.79 -6.08 -10.59
CA ALA A 206 -15.42 -5.63 -10.30
C ALA A 206 -14.98 -4.44 -11.17
N LYS A 207 -15.40 -4.38 -12.45
CA LYS A 207 -15.01 -3.31 -13.37
C LYS A 207 -15.60 -1.95 -13.00
N GLU A 208 -16.89 -1.91 -12.67
CA GLU A 208 -17.59 -0.68 -12.26
C GLU A 208 -17.21 -0.26 -10.84
N CYS A 209 -16.98 -1.22 -9.94
CA CYS A 209 -16.44 -0.97 -8.61
C CYS A 209 -15.02 -0.41 -8.63
N LEU A 210 -14.15 -0.92 -9.50
CA LEU A 210 -12.79 -0.39 -9.66
C LEU A 210 -12.81 1.02 -10.25
N ALA A 211 -13.70 1.28 -11.21
CA ALA A 211 -13.89 2.62 -11.77
C ALA A 211 -14.40 3.62 -10.71
N PHE A 212 -15.32 3.18 -9.86
CA PHE A 212 -15.81 3.97 -8.73
C PHE A 212 -14.71 4.25 -7.71
N ALA A 213 -13.94 3.22 -7.32
CA ALA A 213 -12.83 3.35 -6.40
C ALA A 213 -11.74 4.32 -6.92
N LYS A 214 -11.43 4.27 -8.22
CA LYS A 214 -10.55 5.27 -8.88
C LYS A 214 -11.13 6.68 -8.82
N LYS A 215 -12.41 6.83 -9.14
CA LYS A 215 -13.09 8.14 -9.20
C LYS A 215 -13.09 8.87 -7.85
N TYR A 216 -13.25 8.12 -6.76
CA TYR A 216 -13.27 8.66 -5.39
C TYR A 216 -11.94 8.49 -4.64
N ASN A 217 -10.84 8.17 -5.36
CA ASN A 217 -9.51 7.96 -4.81
C ASN A 217 -9.47 6.98 -3.61
N LEU A 218 -10.33 5.97 -3.62
CA LEU A 218 -10.37 4.92 -2.60
C LEU A 218 -9.19 3.93 -2.74
N ILE A 219 -8.51 3.98 -3.88
CA ILE A 219 -7.31 3.22 -4.23
C ILE A 219 -6.40 4.11 -5.09
N SER A 220 -5.08 3.95 -4.96
CA SER A 220 -4.14 4.72 -5.79
C SER A 220 -4.21 4.29 -7.27
N GLU A 221 -3.81 5.17 -8.19
CA GLU A 221 -3.81 4.87 -9.62
C GLU A 221 -2.95 3.65 -9.96
N GLY A 222 -1.85 3.45 -9.23
CA GLY A 222 -0.98 2.27 -9.33
C GLY A 222 -1.66 0.99 -8.87
N GLU A 223 -2.25 0.98 -7.67
CA GLU A 223 -3.00 -0.16 -7.14
C GLU A 223 -4.20 -0.53 -8.01
N ALA A 224 -4.84 0.48 -8.58
CA ALA A 224 -6.02 0.32 -9.42
C ALA A 224 -5.68 -0.14 -10.84
N LYS A 225 -4.44 0.03 -11.29
CA LYS A 225 -3.89 -0.56 -12.50
C LYS A 225 -3.49 -2.02 -12.26
N ASP A 226 -2.80 -2.29 -11.15
CA ASP A 226 -2.46 -3.64 -10.72
C ASP A 226 -3.71 -4.50 -10.50
N ALA A 227 -4.73 -3.95 -9.85
CA ALA A 227 -6.02 -4.61 -9.66
C ALA A 227 -6.73 -4.84 -11.01
N ALA A 228 -6.70 -3.86 -11.93
CA ALA A 228 -7.29 -4.03 -13.26
C ALA A 228 -6.60 -5.15 -14.06
N ASP A 229 -5.27 -5.17 -14.06
CA ASP A 229 -4.46 -6.08 -14.87
C ASP A 229 -4.49 -7.51 -14.31
N LYS A 230 -4.50 -7.65 -12.97
CA LYS A 230 -4.45 -8.95 -12.28
C LYS A 230 -5.84 -9.55 -12.04
N PHE A 231 -6.90 -8.77 -11.83
CA PHE A 231 -8.21 -9.29 -11.40
C PHE A 231 -9.29 -9.34 -12.47
N LEU A 232 -9.35 -8.37 -13.39
CA LEU A 232 -10.47 -8.30 -14.36
C LEU A 232 -10.46 -9.44 -15.39
N ASN A 233 -9.35 -10.18 -15.49
CA ASN A 233 -9.20 -11.32 -16.41
C ASN A 233 -9.40 -12.69 -15.71
N ILE A 234 -9.60 -12.71 -14.39
CA ILE A 234 -9.82 -13.93 -13.61
C ILE A 234 -11.32 -14.26 -13.67
N LYS A 235 -11.67 -15.39 -14.29
CA LYS A 235 -13.08 -15.82 -14.42
C LYS A 235 -13.60 -16.59 -13.21
N ASN A 236 -12.75 -17.38 -12.56
CA ASN A 236 -13.06 -18.16 -11.36
C ASN A 236 -11.82 -18.18 -10.46
N GLY A 237 -12.02 -18.09 -9.15
CA GLY A 237 -10.98 -18.29 -8.15
C GLY A 237 -10.84 -19.76 -7.71
N PRO A 238 -9.96 -20.04 -6.74
CA PRO A 238 -9.72 -21.39 -6.22
C PRO A 238 -11.02 -22.02 -5.68
N GLY A 239 -11.21 -23.32 -5.87
CA GLY A 239 -12.45 -24.02 -5.55
C GLY A 239 -13.65 -23.63 -6.42
N GLY A 240 -13.43 -22.86 -7.50
CA GLY A 240 -14.49 -22.31 -8.33
C GLY A 240 -15.23 -21.14 -7.69
N CYS A 241 -14.66 -20.50 -6.67
CA CYS A 241 -15.25 -19.33 -6.05
C CYS A 241 -15.38 -18.18 -7.05
N SER A 242 -16.47 -17.41 -6.97
CA SER A 242 -16.79 -16.33 -7.91
C SER A 242 -17.08 -14.99 -7.23
N SER A 243 -16.75 -14.88 -5.94
CA SER A 243 -16.82 -13.63 -5.18
C SER A 243 -15.67 -13.56 -4.18
N TRP A 244 -15.31 -12.35 -3.76
CA TRP A 244 -14.26 -12.13 -2.75
C TRP A 244 -14.51 -12.98 -1.50
N SER A 245 -15.70 -12.85 -0.91
CA SER A 245 -16.09 -13.58 0.31
C SER A 245 -16.10 -15.10 0.10
N ALA A 246 -16.54 -15.60 -1.06
CA ALA A 246 -16.49 -17.04 -1.32
C ALA A 246 -15.05 -17.56 -1.43
N CYS A 247 -14.16 -16.79 -2.08
CA CYS A 247 -12.75 -17.14 -2.21
C CYS A 247 -11.99 -17.03 -0.89
N GLU A 248 -12.27 -16.00 -0.10
CA GLU A 248 -11.71 -15.82 1.24
C GLU A 248 -12.12 -16.97 2.14
N ASN A 249 -13.41 -17.33 2.18
CA ASN A 249 -13.90 -18.48 2.94
C ASN A 249 -13.27 -19.80 2.48
N TYR A 250 -13.09 -20.00 1.18
CA TYR A 250 -12.44 -21.18 0.63
C TYR A 250 -10.97 -21.25 1.07
N CYS A 251 -10.23 -20.16 0.91
CA CYS A 251 -8.81 -20.07 1.22
C CYS A 251 -8.48 -19.90 2.71
N ASN A 252 -9.50 -19.64 3.55
CA ASN A 252 -9.35 -19.54 4.99
C ASN A 252 -8.92 -20.87 5.64
N SER A 253 -9.24 -22.01 5.02
CA SER A 253 -8.88 -23.34 5.53
C SER A 253 -7.50 -23.80 5.05
N ILE A 254 -6.71 -24.39 5.96
CA ILE A 254 -5.44 -25.04 5.60
C ILE A 254 -5.60 -26.17 4.59
N ASP A 255 -6.80 -26.77 4.52
CA ASP A 255 -7.11 -27.88 3.61
C ASP A 255 -7.15 -27.43 2.14
N HIS A 256 -7.38 -26.15 1.88
CA HIS A 256 -7.49 -25.56 0.54
C HIS A 256 -6.30 -24.65 0.19
N LEU A 257 -5.38 -24.43 1.14
CA LEU A 257 -4.34 -23.43 0.99
C LEU A 257 -3.34 -23.75 -0.14
N ASP A 258 -3.09 -25.03 -0.43
CA ASP A 258 -2.21 -25.42 -1.54
C ASP A 258 -2.74 -24.93 -2.90
N GLU A 259 -4.05 -25.07 -3.11
CA GLU A 259 -4.73 -24.57 -4.30
C GLU A 259 -4.73 -23.05 -4.35
N CYS A 260 -5.01 -22.38 -3.22
CA CYS A 260 -5.03 -20.92 -3.14
C CYS A 260 -3.67 -20.29 -3.39
N ILE A 261 -2.58 -20.89 -2.91
CA ILE A 261 -1.21 -20.41 -3.16
C ILE A 261 -0.82 -20.63 -4.62
N THR A 262 -1.20 -21.77 -5.20
CA THR A 262 -0.96 -22.07 -6.61
C THR A 262 -1.70 -21.08 -7.50
N PHE A 263 -2.98 -20.83 -7.20
CA PHE A 263 -3.77 -19.81 -7.86
C PHE A 263 -3.11 -18.43 -7.74
N ALA A 264 -2.63 -18.05 -6.56
CA ALA A 264 -1.99 -16.75 -6.35
C ALA A 264 -0.67 -16.59 -7.13
N GLU A 265 0.06 -17.69 -7.35
CA GLU A 265 1.26 -17.71 -8.20
C GLU A 265 0.90 -17.60 -9.68
N GLU A 266 -0.04 -18.41 -10.17
CA GLU A 266 -0.44 -18.45 -11.59
C GLU A 266 -1.06 -17.14 -12.07
N THR A 267 -1.81 -16.48 -11.19
CA THR A 267 -2.46 -15.21 -11.48
C THR A 267 -1.57 -13.99 -11.19
N GLY A 268 -0.41 -14.19 -10.56
CA GLY A 268 0.43 -13.08 -10.09
C GLY A 268 -0.24 -12.21 -9.01
N TYR A 269 -1.21 -12.77 -8.29
CA TYR A 269 -1.94 -12.10 -7.21
C TYR A 269 -1.01 -11.72 -6.04
N TYR A 270 -0.06 -12.60 -5.71
CA TYR A 270 0.99 -12.29 -4.75
C TYR A 270 2.27 -11.83 -5.44
N SER A 271 2.86 -10.75 -4.92
CA SER A 271 4.22 -10.36 -5.23
C SER A 271 5.20 -11.44 -4.74
N GLY A 272 6.41 -11.49 -5.31
CA GLY A 272 7.36 -12.58 -5.07
C GLY A 272 7.74 -12.80 -3.59
N ASP A 273 7.76 -11.72 -2.80
CA ASP A 273 7.95 -11.74 -1.35
C ASP A 273 6.75 -12.37 -0.61
N LYS A 274 5.52 -11.93 -0.90
CA LYS A 274 4.28 -12.49 -0.34
C LYS A 274 4.09 -13.95 -0.71
N LEU A 275 4.44 -14.31 -1.95
CA LEU A 275 4.39 -15.69 -2.40
C LEU A 275 5.44 -16.56 -1.68
N ALA A 276 6.66 -16.05 -1.46
CA ALA A 276 7.68 -16.76 -0.71
C ALA A 276 7.26 -17.04 0.74
N GLU A 277 6.61 -16.08 1.40
CA GLU A 277 6.04 -16.27 2.73
C GLU A 277 4.90 -17.29 2.73
N ALA A 278 3.97 -17.20 1.78
CA ALA A 278 2.89 -18.18 1.63
C ALA A 278 3.44 -19.60 1.38
N ARG A 279 4.50 -19.74 0.58
CA ARG A 279 5.20 -21.01 0.34
C ARG A 279 5.86 -21.59 1.59
N LYS A 280 6.39 -20.74 2.49
CA LYS A 280 6.87 -21.21 3.81
C LYS A 280 5.73 -21.83 4.61
N PHE A 281 4.57 -21.16 4.66
CA PHE A 281 3.37 -21.67 5.35
C PHE A 281 2.85 -22.98 4.74
N GLN A 282 2.83 -23.07 3.41
CA GLN A 282 2.52 -24.31 2.69
C GLN A 282 3.47 -25.46 3.09
N GLY A 283 4.76 -25.18 3.26
CA GLY A 283 5.75 -26.14 3.72
C GLY A 283 5.41 -26.73 5.09
N LEU A 284 4.95 -25.88 6.03
CA LEU A 284 4.57 -26.31 7.37
C LEU A 284 3.35 -27.23 7.37
N ILE A 285 2.32 -26.89 6.58
CA ILE A 285 1.15 -27.76 6.40
C ILE A 285 1.57 -29.11 5.82
N LYS A 286 2.39 -29.11 4.76
CA LYS A 286 2.89 -30.34 4.11
C LYS A 286 3.74 -31.19 5.04
N SER A 287 4.46 -30.57 5.97
CA SER A 287 5.24 -31.27 7.00
C SER A 287 4.40 -31.84 8.14
N GLY A 288 3.10 -31.52 8.20
CA GLY A 288 2.20 -31.94 9.28
C GLY A 288 2.49 -31.24 10.60
N GLU A 289 3.10 -30.05 10.56
CA GLU A 289 3.36 -29.25 11.75
C GLU A 289 2.04 -28.88 12.43
N LYS A 290 2.02 -28.90 13.77
CA LYS A 290 0.82 -28.56 14.53
C LYS A 290 0.78 -27.05 14.76
N PHE A 291 -0.30 -26.43 14.32
CA PHE A 291 -0.56 -25.02 14.59
C PHE A 291 -0.99 -24.82 16.05
N PRO A 292 -0.73 -23.63 16.64
CA PRO A 292 -1.16 -23.31 17.99
C PRO A 292 -2.64 -23.59 18.22
N GLY A 293 -2.98 -24.24 19.33
CA GLY A 293 -4.37 -24.59 19.64
C GLY A 293 -5.02 -25.62 18.69
N GLY A 294 -4.25 -26.18 17.74
CA GLY A 294 -4.77 -27.10 16.73
C GLY A 294 -5.73 -26.45 15.74
N CYS A 295 -5.67 -25.12 15.59
CA CYS A 295 -6.47 -24.39 14.63
C CYS A 295 -6.22 -24.87 13.19
N ARG A 296 -7.27 -24.90 12.36
CA ARG A 296 -7.22 -25.36 10.96
C ARG A 296 -7.66 -24.30 9.95
N ASP A 297 -8.01 -23.13 10.45
CA ASP A 297 -8.41 -21.99 9.64
C ASP A 297 -7.85 -20.72 10.26
N ARG A 298 -7.65 -19.69 9.42
CA ARG A 298 -7.00 -18.44 9.83
C ARG A 298 -7.74 -17.80 11.01
N ASN A 299 -9.06 -17.70 10.92
CA ASN A 299 -9.87 -17.04 11.95
C ASN A 299 -9.75 -17.75 13.31
N SER A 300 -9.82 -19.09 13.36
CA SER A 300 -9.63 -19.82 14.61
C SER A 300 -8.21 -19.68 15.17
N CYS A 301 -7.19 -19.61 14.31
CA CYS A 301 -5.81 -19.34 14.74
C CYS A 301 -5.64 -17.92 15.29
N GLU A 302 -6.23 -16.91 14.64
CA GLU A 302 -6.18 -15.52 15.08
C GLU A 302 -6.88 -15.33 16.43
N ILE A 303 -8.06 -15.93 16.61
CA ILE A 303 -8.79 -15.90 17.89
C ILE A 303 -7.96 -16.58 18.99
N TYR A 304 -7.35 -17.73 18.69
CA TYR A 304 -6.52 -18.45 19.67
C TYR A 304 -5.28 -17.65 20.06
N CYS A 305 -4.53 -17.14 19.07
CA CYS A 305 -3.31 -16.37 19.31
C CYS A 305 -3.55 -14.95 19.85
N GLY A 306 -4.75 -14.41 19.65
CA GLY A 306 -5.19 -13.14 20.24
C GLY A 306 -5.50 -13.23 21.74
N ASP A 307 -5.65 -14.44 22.30
CA ASP A 307 -5.79 -14.63 23.73
C ASP A 307 -4.41 -14.49 24.43
N PRO A 308 -4.24 -13.56 25.39
CA PRO A 308 -2.98 -13.39 26.12
C PRO A 308 -2.48 -14.65 26.84
N ASN A 309 -3.37 -15.61 27.14
CA ASN A 309 -3.02 -16.88 27.77
C ASN A 309 -2.37 -17.86 26.80
N HIS A 310 -2.59 -17.69 25.49
CA HIS A 310 -2.11 -18.57 24.44
C HIS A 310 -1.00 -17.93 23.58
N MET A 311 -0.76 -16.64 23.74
CA MET A 311 0.22 -15.87 22.95
C MET A 311 1.66 -16.43 23.03
N GLU A 312 2.06 -17.08 24.13
CA GLU A 312 3.38 -17.70 24.26
C GLU A 312 3.58 -18.89 23.30
N GLU A 313 2.57 -19.75 23.18
CA GLU A 313 2.57 -20.86 22.21
C GLU A 313 2.65 -20.33 20.77
N CYS A 314 1.98 -19.22 20.49
CA CYS A 314 1.99 -18.59 19.16
C CYS A 314 3.32 -17.92 18.83
N LEU A 315 3.98 -17.26 19.79
CA LEU A 315 5.32 -16.72 19.61
C LEU A 315 6.34 -17.85 19.42
N ASP A 316 6.24 -18.94 20.18
CA ASP A 316 7.10 -20.12 20.01
C ASP A 316 6.94 -20.74 18.60
N PHE A 317 5.71 -20.82 18.11
CA PHE A 317 5.43 -21.27 16.75
C PHE A 317 6.03 -20.32 15.70
N ALA A 318 5.85 -19.01 15.86
CA ALA A 318 6.37 -18.00 14.94
C ALA A 318 7.91 -17.99 14.90
N GLU A 319 8.57 -18.14 16.06
CA GLU A 319 10.02 -18.26 16.19
C GLU A 319 10.52 -19.54 15.50
N LYS A 320 9.91 -20.69 15.81
CA LYS A 320 10.30 -21.99 15.23
C LYS A 320 10.11 -22.03 13.72
N SER A 321 9.04 -21.41 13.24
CA SER A 321 8.67 -21.39 11.82
C SER A 321 9.39 -20.32 11.01
N GLY A 322 10.10 -19.40 11.67
CA GLY A 322 10.82 -18.31 11.01
C GLY A 322 9.90 -17.31 10.32
N PHE A 323 8.67 -17.14 10.82
CA PHE A 323 7.74 -16.09 10.39
C PHE A 323 8.01 -14.76 11.09
N MET A 324 8.70 -14.78 12.22
CA MET A 324 9.06 -13.59 12.96
C MET A 324 10.56 -13.63 13.30
N PRO A 325 11.32 -12.55 13.07
CA PRO A 325 12.71 -12.43 13.51
C PRO A 325 12.85 -12.65 15.02
N LYS A 326 13.99 -13.19 15.46
CA LYS A 326 14.23 -13.50 16.88
C LYS A 326 14.21 -12.26 17.76
N GLU A 327 14.66 -11.15 17.21
CA GLU A 327 14.68 -9.85 17.85
C GLU A 327 13.24 -9.37 18.14
N GLU A 328 12.35 -9.47 17.15
CA GLU A 328 10.93 -9.13 17.29
C GLU A 328 10.21 -10.08 18.25
N ILE A 329 10.51 -11.38 18.22
CA ILE A 329 10.03 -12.35 19.23
C ILE A 329 10.47 -11.96 20.65
N ALA A 330 11.73 -11.55 20.83
CA ALA A 330 12.24 -11.15 22.13
C ALA A 330 11.54 -9.89 22.67
N GLU A 331 11.24 -8.93 21.79
CA GLU A 331 10.46 -7.73 22.13
C GLU A 331 9.02 -8.08 22.48
N ALA A 332 8.35 -8.90 21.66
CA ALA A 332 6.99 -9.36 21.93
C ALA A 332 6.90 -10.10 23.28
N ARG A 333 7.88 -10.96 23.60
CA ARG A 333 7.97 -11.65 24.91
C ARG A 333 8.16 -10.67 26.07
N LYS A 334 8.98 -9.63 25.94
CA LYS A 334 9.13 -8.59 26.97
C LYS A 334 7.79 -7.90 27.24
N PHE A 335 7.08 -7.52 26.18
CA PHE A 335 5.77 -6.90 26.29
C PHE A 335 4.75 -7.83 26.98
N MET A 336 4.71 -9.11 26.61
CA MET A 336 3.85 -10.10 27.27
C MET A 336 4.08 -10.20 28.78
N VAL A 337 5.35 -10.20 29.22
CA VAL A 337 5.68 -10.30 30.65
C VAL A 337 5.17 -9.08 31.41
N LEU A 338 5.27 -7.89 30.83
CA LEU A 338 4.77 -6.65 31.44
C LEU A 338 3.24 -6.65 31.51
N MET A 339 2.58 -7.09 30.44
CA MET A 339 1.12 -7.25 30.37
C MET A 339 0.60 -8.24 31.42
N ARG A 340 1.21 -9.43 31.54
CA ARG A 340 0.85 -10.44 32.56
C ARG A 340 1.05 -9.94 34.00
N LYS A 341 2.01 -9.05 34.21
CA LYS A 341 2.26 -8.42 35.52
C LYS A 341 1.33 -7.23 35.80
N GLY A 342 0.49 -6.83 34.84
CA GLY A 342 -0.35 -5.64 34.96
C GLY A 342 0.47 -4.34 35.00
N GLU A 343 1.69 -4.36 34.46
CA GLU A 343 2.59 -3.20 34.40
C GLU A 343 2.44 -2.42 33.08
N SER A 344 1.40 -2.70 32.31
CA SER A 344 1.02 -1.93 31.12
C SER A 344 0.36 -0.60 31.52
N PRO A 345 0.48 0.45 30.69
CA PRO A 345 -0.14 1.75 30.98
C PRO A 345 -1.65 1.61 31.17
N GLY A 346 -2.17 2.16 32.27
CA GLY A 346 -3.60 2.06 32.60
C GLY A 346 -4.11 0.63 32.80
N GLY A 347 -3.23 -0.37 32.95
CA GLY A 347 -3.59 -1.78 33.04
C GLY A 347 -4.23 -2.35 31.76
N CYS A 348 -3.98 -1.73 30.61
CA CYS A 348 -4.51 -2.19 29.33
C CYS A 348 -4.06 -3.62 29.02
N THR A 349 -4.97 -4.45 28.50
CA THR A 349 -4.68 -5.86 28.17
C THR A 349 -4.69 -6.16 26.67
N SER A 350 -4.91 -5.15 25.83
CA SER A 350 -4.81 -5.26 24.37
C SER A 350 -4.14 -4.03 23.77
N LYS A 351 -3.62 -4.17 22.54
CA LYS A 351 -2.94 -3.09 21.81
C LYS A 351 -3.82 -1.84 21.71
N GLU A 352 -5.07 -1.98 21.31
CA GLU A 352 -5.99 -0.87 21.07
C GLU A 352 -6.44 -0.21 22.37
N GLN A 353 -6.56 -0.98 23.47
CA GLN A 353 -6.77 -0.39 24.80
C GLN A 353 -5.57 0.46 25.21
N CYS A 354 -4.36 -0.06 25.00
CA CYS A 354 -3.13 0.67 25.30
C CYS A 354 -2.99 1.90 24.40
N GLU A 355 -3.24 1.80 23.09
CA GLU A 355 -3.19 2.92 22.16
C GLU A 355 -4.22 3.99 22.51
N LYS A 356 -5.46 3.58 22.83
CA LYS A 356 -6.49 4.52 23.29
C LYS A 356 -6.06 5.22 24.57
N TYR A 357 -5.62 4.47 25.58
CA TYR A 357 -5.16 5.02 26.85
C TYR A 357 -3.98 5.99 26.64
N CYS A 358 -2.96 5.56 25.92
CA CYS A 358 -1.78 6.34 25.62
C CYS A 358 -2.08 7.54 24.73
N SER A 359 -3.13 7.51 23.92
CA SER A 359 -3.52 8.68 23.14
C SER A 359 -4.06 9.80 24.03
N GLU A 360 -4.60 9.52 25.22
CA GLU A 360 -5.11 10.56 26.10
C GLU A 360 -3.98 11.45 26.64
N GLU A 361 -4.17 12.76 26.58
CA GLU A 361 -3.10 13.75 26.85
C GLU A 361 -2.49 13.61 28.25
N ASN A 362 -3.31 13.16 29.21
CA ASN A 362 -2.90 12.99 30.61
C ASN A 362 -2.15 11.67 30.86
N HIS A 363 -2.07 10.79 29.86
CA HIS A 363 -1.51 9.44 29.97
C HIS A 363 -0.27 9.22 29.09
N MET A 364 0.10 10.22 28.28
CA MET A 364 1.28 10.20 27.43
C MET A 364 2.57 9.91 28.21
N ASP A 365 2.82 10.61 29.31
CA ASP A 365 4.06 10.45 30.09
C ASP A 365 4.21 9.03 30.66
N GLU A 366 3.11 8.45 31.15
CA GLU A 366 3.07 7.07 31.64
C GLU A 366 3.42 6.07 30.53
N CYS A 367 2.90 6.30 29.32
CA CYS A 367 3.18 5.45 28.17
C CYS A 367 4.61 5.60 27.64
N LEU A 368 5.18 6.80 27.70
CA LEU A 368 6.58 7.02 27.36
C LEU A 368 7.52 6.36 28.39
N ASP A 369 7.19 6.46 29.68
CA ASP A 369 7.93 5.76 30.74
C ASP A 369 7.83 4.24 30.63
N PHE A 370 6.65 3.74 30.25
CA PHE A 370 6.47 2.34 29.91
C PHE A 370 7.34 1.94 28.70
N GLY A 371 7.36 2.73 27.62
CA GLY A 371 8.18 2.47 26.44
C GLY A 371 9.67 2.37 26.77
N LEU A 372 10.16 3.28 27.63
CA LEU A 372 11.52 3.26 28.16
C LEU A 372 11.79 2.01 29.01
N LYS A 373 10.89 1.67 29.92
CA LYS A 373 11.02 0.51 30.82
C LYS A 373 10.97 -0.81 30.06
N ALA A 374 10.12 -0.89 29.04
CA ALA A 374 9.99 -2.05 28.16
C ALA A 374 11.19 -2.18 27.19
N GLY A 375 11.98 -1.11 27.04
CA GLY A 375 13.12 -1.07 26.13
C GLY A 375 12.72 -1.02 24.66
N VAL A 376 11.49 -0.60 24.36
CA VAL A 376 10.97 -0.36 23.01
C VAL A 376 11.15 1.10 22.57
N MET A 377 11.76 1.92 23.42
CA MET A 377 12.07 3.31 23.19
C MET A 377 13.36 3.69 23.92
N THR A 378 14.19 4.51 23.28
CA THR A 378 15.40 5.08 23.88
C THR A 378 15.09 6.34 24.69
N ALA A 379 15.99 6.72 25.60
CA ALA A 379 15.87 7.96 26.36
C ALA A 379 15.75 9.20 25.46
N GLN A 380 16.44 9.22 24.32
CA GLN A 380 16.40 10.31 23.35
C GLN A 380 15.05 10.37 22.63
N GLU A 381 14.51 9.22 22.21
CA GLU A 381 13.18 9.14 21.58
C GLU A 381 12.07 9.53 22.56
N ALA A 382 12.17 9.12 23.82
CA ALA A 382 11.20 9.53 24.85
C ALA A 382 11.28 11.02 25.15
N GLU A 383 12.49 11.60 25.21
CA GLU A 383 12.67 13.04 25.39
C GLU A 383 12.07 13.82 24.20
N MET A 384 12.28 13.33 22.97
CA MET A 384 11.69 13.90 21.76
C MET A 384 10.16 13.78 21.78
N ALA A 385 9.62 12.61 22.15
CA ALA A 385 8.18 12.37 22.26
C ALA A 385 7.52 13.26 23.34
N ARG A 386 8.21 13.51 24.46
CA ARG A 386 7.79 14.48 25.49
C ARG A 386 7.79 15.92 24.94
N LYS A 387 8.79 16.30 24.14
CA LYS A 387 8.88 17.64 23.52
C LYS A 387 7.75 17.93 22.53
N VAL A 388 7.28 16.92 21.80
CA VAL A 388 6.14 17.05 20.88
C VAL A 388 4.79 16.75 21.52
N GLY A 389 4.77 16.37 22.81
CA GLY A 389 3.55 16.06 23.55
C GLY A 389 2.75 14.90 22.98
N GLY A 390 3.41 13.97 22.28
CA GLY A 390 2.76 12.81 21.65
C GLY A 390 1.81 13.13 20.49
N LYS A 391 1.82 14.36 19.99
CA LYS A 391 0.99 14.80 18.87
C LYS A 391 1.88 15.25 17.74
N GLY A 392 1.49 14.90 16.51
CA GLY A 392 2.07 15.50 15.33
C GLY A 392 1.37 16.81 14.96
N PRO A 393 1.76 17.41 13.83
CA PRO A 393 1.16 18.64 13.30
C PRO A 393 -0.36 18.46 13.11
N GLY A 394 -1.14 19.52 13.34
CA GLY A 394 -2.61 19.45 13.33
C GLY A 394 -3.23 18.64 14.46
N GLY A 395 -2.43 18.16 15.43
CA GLY A 395 -2.91 17.32 16.53
C GLY A 395 -3.10 15.85 16.16
N CYS A 396 -2.58 15.41 15.01
CA CYS A 396 -2.62 14.03 14.57
C CYS A 396 -1.89 13.10 15.57
N ARG A 397 -2.37 11.86 15.74
CA ARG A 397 -1.83 10.93 16.76
C ARG A 397 -1.38 9.58 16.23
N SER A 398 -1.63 9.30 14.96
CA SER A 398 -1.16 8.09 14.29
C SER A 398 -0.45 8.45 13.00
N LYS A 399 0.40 7.54 12.51
CA LYS A 399 1.09 7.72 11.24
C LYS A 399 0.11 8.04 10.11
N THR A 400 -0.97 7.27 9.96
CA THR A 400 -1.99 7.50 8.93
C THR A 400 -2.67 8.86 9.06
N GLN A 401 -3.02 9.29 10.27
CA GLN A 401 -3.63 10.62 10.48
C GLN A 401 -2.64 11.74 10.16
N CYS A 402 -1.38 11.59 10.57
CA CYS A 402 -0.34 12.58 10.30
C CYS A 402 0.02 12.64 8.82
N ASP A 403 0.09 11.49 8.13
CA ASP A 403 0.35 11.42 6.71
C ASP A 403 -0.76 12.13 5.92
N ALA A 404 -2.03 11.83 6.20
CA ALA A 404 -3.18 12.49 5.59
C ALA A 404 -3.20 14.01 5.87
N TYR A 405 -2.91 14.41 7.11
CA TYR A 405 -2.84 15.83 7.45
C TYR A 405 -1.69 16.53 6.71
N CYS A 406 -0.50 15.93 6.67
CA CYS A 406 0.67 16.50 6.01
C CYS A 406 0.61 16.49 4.48
N GLU A 407 -0.32 15.74 3.88
CA GLU A 407 -0.61 15.84 2.45
C GLU A 407 -1.26 17.17 2.10
N GLU A 408 -2.18 17.66 2.94
CA GLU A 408 -2.86 18.94 2.74
C GLU A 408 -2.16 20.11 3.44
N HIS A 409 -1.34 19.82 4.46
CA HIS A 409 -0.70 20.80 5.35
C HIS A 409 0.83 20.64 5.44
N SER A 410 1.46 20.37 4.30
CA SER A 410 2.90 20.14 4.13
C SER A 410 3.79 21.26 4.71
N GLU A 411 3.39 22.53 4.61
CA GLU A 411 4.09 23.67 5.22
C GLU A 411 4.07 23.61 6.75
N GLU A 412 2.89 23.35 7.33
CA GLU A 412 2.71 23.24 8.78
C GLU A 412 3.51 22.05 9.32
N CYS A 413 3.55 20.93 8.59
CA CYS A 413 4.33 19.77 8.96
C CYS A 413 5.85 20.03 8.91
N PHE A 414 6.34 20.74 7.88
CA PHE A 414 7.75 21.12 7.82
C PHE A 414 8.13 22.06 8.96
N ASN A 415 7.30 23.08 9.23
CA ASN A 415 7.54 24.03 10.31
C ASN A 415 7.49 23.32 11.67
N PHE A 416 6.52 22.43 11.88
CA PHE A 416 6.45 21.59 13.08
C PHE A 416 7.72 20.75 13.25
N ALA A 417 8.18 20.07 12.20
CA ALA A 417 9.39 19.26 12.25
C ALA A 417 10.65 20.11 12.57
N LYS A 418 10.72 21.32 12.03
CA LYS A 418 11.79 22.28 12.29
C LYS A 418 11.74 22.81 13.73
N GLU A 419 10.58 23.25 14.21
CA GLU A 419 10.37 23.83 15.54
C GLU A 419 10.63 22.82 16.66
N HIS A 420 10.20 21.58 16.46
CA HIS A 420 10.39 20.51 17.43
C HIS A 420 11.72 19.76 17.28
N GLY A 421 12.61 20.20 16.38
CA GLY A 421 13.94 19.61 16.20
C GLY A 421 13.90 18.17 15.67
N LEU A 422 12.84 17.79 14.94
CA LEU A 422 12.72 16.52 14.24
C LEU A 422 13.60 16.48 12.97
N MET A 423 14.11 17.64 12.55
CA MET A 423 15.12 17.79 11.51
C MET A 423 16.43 18.28 12.12
N SER A 424 17.54 17.63 11.78
CA SER A 424 18.85 18.09 12.28
C SER A 424 19.22 19.43 11.64
N GLU A 425 19.96 20.27 12.38
CA GLU A 425 20.49 21.55 11.84
C GLU A 425 21.31 21.33 10.57
N LYS A 426 22.05 20.22 10.52
CA LYS A 426 22.83 19.81 9.34
C LYS A 426 21.95 19.48 8.14
N ASP A 427 20.80 18.83 8.36
CA ASP A 427 19.85 18.55 7.27
C ASP A 427 19.18 19.83 6.77
N LEU A 428 18.79 20.73 7.68
CA LEU A 428 18.26 22.05 7.31
C LEU A 428 19.28 22.86 6.49
N GLU A 429 20.54 22.87 6.90
CA GLU A 429 21.63 23.53 6.18
C GLU A 429 21.93 22.86 4.83
N ARG A 430 21.87 21.52 4.77
CA ARG A 430 22.03 20.77 3.52
C ARG A 430 20.92 21.11 2.53
N MET A 431 19.67 21.19 3.00
CA MET A 431 18.52 21.56 2.17
C MET A 431 18.63 23.00 1.68
N SER A 432 18.98 23.96 2.54
CA SER A 432 19.12 25.37 2.14
C SER A 432 20.25 25.56 1.12
N LYS A 433 21.42 24.96 1.36
CA LYS A 433 22.55 24.99 0.42
C LYS A 433 22.22 24.29 -0.90
N GLY A 434 21.42 23.22 -0.87
CA GLY A 434 20.91 22.56 -2.07
C GLY A 434 20.05 23.50 -2.91
N MET A 435 19.10 24.20 -2.28
CA MET A 435 18.24 25.17 -2.95
C MET A 435 19.03 26.37 -3.50
N GLU A 436 20.00 26.90 -2.75
CA GLU A 436 20.88 27.98 -3.22
C GLU A 436 21.69 27.57 -4.46
N LYS A 437 22.28 26.37 -4.43
CA LYS A 437 23.02 25.82 -5.59
C LYS A 437 22.10 25.60 -6.78
N PHE A 438 20.89 25.12 -6.57
CA PHE A 438 19.91 24.94 -7.64
C PHE A 438 19.57 26.29 -8.28
N ARG A 439 19.23 27.30 -7.47
CA ARG A 439 18.91 28.65 -7.93
C ARG A 439 20.08 29.30 -8.68
N ALA A 440 21.30 29.17 -8.17
CA ALA A 440 22.49 29.71 -8.81
C ALA A 440 22.81 29.06 -10.17
N ASN A 441 22.28 27.88 -10.44
CA ASN A 441 22.45 27.18 -11.71
C ASN A 441 21.21 27.25 -12.62
N LEU A 442 20.08 27.77 -12.13
CA LEU A 442 18.84 27.89 -12.90
C LEU A 442 19.04 28.76 -14.15
N ASP A 443 19.75 29.89 -14.02
CA ASP A 443 20.08 30.79 -15.15
C ASP A 443 21.08 30.18 -16.15
N LYS A 444 21.77 29.11 -15.76
CA LYS A 444 22.73 28.39 -16.62
C LYS A 444 22.08 27.20 -17.34
N MET A 445 20.85 26.85 -16.99
CA MET A 445 20.13 25.77 -17.64
C MET A 445 19.66 26.21 -19.04
N PRO A 446 19.57 25.28 -20.01
CA PRO A 446 18.97 25.56 -21.30
C PRO A 446 17.55 26.13 -21.15
N PRO A 447 17.11 27.10 -21.98
CA PRO A 447 15.76 27.68 -21.88
C PRO A 447 14.65 26.63 -21.92
N GLU A 448 14.84 25.57 -22.71
CA GLU A 448 13.92 24.43 -22.81
C GLU A 448 13.79 23.66 -21.49
N ALA A 449 14.87 23.56 -20.71
CA ALA A 449 14.90 22.93 -19.39
C ALA A 449 14.24 23.81 -18.33
N VAL A 450 14.51 25.12 -18.37
CA VAL A 450 13.87 26.11 -17.48
C VAL A 450 12.36 26.12 -17.71
N GLN A 451 11.92 26.13 -18.97
CA GLN A 451 10.50 26.05 -19.32
C GLN A 451 9.88 24.73 -18.86
N CYS A 452 10.57 23.60 -19.04
CA CYS A 452 10.09 22.31 -18.56
C CYS A 452 9.91 22.28 -17.04
N LEU A 453 10.83 22.89 -16.29
CA LEU A 453 10.71 23.02 -14.84
C LEU A 453 9.52 23.90 -14.47
N GLU A 454 9.37 25.06 -15.11
CA GLU A 454 8.24 25.97 -14.90
C GLU A 454 6.89 25.31 -15.19
N ASP A 455 6.77 24.59 -16.31
CA ASP A 455 5.57 23.85 -16.69
C ASP A 455 5.26 22.70 -15.73
N ALA A 456 6.30 22.01 -15.23
CA ALA A 456 6.15 20.88 -14.33
C ALA A 456 5.73 21.31 -12.92
N VAL A 457 6.33 22.38 -12.39
CA VAL A 457 6.09 22.83 -11.00
C VAL A 457 4.98 23.87 -10.90
N GLY A 458 4.65 24.54 -12.01
CA GLY A 458 3.70 25.64 -12.12
C GLY A 458 4.33 27.00 -11.85
N GLU A 459 3.86 28.05 -12.54
CA GLU A 459 4.39 29.43 -12.47
C GLU A 459 4.54 29.94 -11.03
N GLU A 460 3.54 29.72 -10.17
CA GLU A 460 3.56 30.17 -8.78
C GLU A 460 4.70 29.54 -7.97
N ASN A 461 4.87 28.22 -8.08
CA ASN A 461 5.94 27.50 -7.38
C ASN A 461 7.30 27.81 -8.01
N PHE A 462 7.36 27.98 -9.32
CA PHE A 462 8.58 28.34 -10.02
C PHE A 462 9.11 29.71 -9.56
N GLU A 463 8.22 30.69 -9.37
CA GLU A 463 8.57 31.97 -8.78
C GLU A 463 9.03 31.84 -7.32
N LYS A 464 8.42 30.95 -6.52
CA LYS A 464 8.91 30.64 -5.15
C LYS A 464 10.36 30.13 -5.17
N ILE A 465 10.70 29.22 -6.09
CA ILE A 465 12.08 28.71 -6.27
C ILE A 465 13.03 29.85 -6.64
N LYS A 466 12.65 30.68 -7.62
CA LYS A 466 13.47 31.83 -8.04
C LYS A 466 13.73 32.80 -6.90
N ASN A 467 12.78 32.93 -5.97
CA ASN A 467 12.90 33.80 -4.81
C ASN A 467 13.50 33.12 -3.57
N GLY A 468 13.90 31.83 -3.67
CA GLY A 468 14.48 31.07 -2.56
C GLY A 468 13.47 30.72 -1.45
N GLN A 469 12.17 30.75 -1.76
CA GLN A 469 11.12 30.35 -0.85
C GLN A 469 10.92 28.82 -0.91
N PRO A 470 10.66 28.17 0.23
CA PRO A 470 10.37 26.73 0.24
C PRO A 470 9.04 26.46 -0.49
N ILE A 471 9.01 25.35 -1.23
CA ILE A 471 7.77 24.82 -1.82
C ILE A 471 7.36 23.59 -1.03
N PHE A 472 6.08 23.54 -0.70
CA PHE A 472 5.47 22.45 0.06
C PHE A 472 4.46 21.69 -0.80
N ASP A 473 4.88 21.19 -1.96
CA ASP A 473 4.05 20.37 -2.84
C ASP A 473 4.66 18.96 -2.96
N ARG A 474 3.98 17.94 -2.43
CA ARG A 474 4.47 16.54 -2.44
C ARG A 474 4.50 15.94 -3.85
N SER A 475 3.72 16.48 -4.79
CA SER A 475 3.75 16.05 -6.20
C SER A 475 4.96 16.60 -6.96
N MET A 476 5.74 17.50 -6.35
CA MET A 476 6.93 18.11 -6.95
C MET A 476 7.98 17.08 -7.34
N GLU A 477 8.18 16.04 -6.52
CA GLU A 477 9.17 15.02 -6.82
C GLU A 477 8.84 14.31 -8.14
N GLU A 478 7.59 13.87 -8.31
CA GLU A 478 7.12 13.21 -9.53
C GLU A 478 7.10 14.16 -10.73
N LYS A 479 6.67 15.42 -10.53
CA LYS A 479 6.69 16.47 -11.56
C LYS A 479 8.12 16.77 -12.02
N MET A 480 9.05 16.94 -11.09
CA MET A 480 10.47 17.17 -11.39
C MET A 480 11.09 15.94 -12.04
N LYS A 481 10.85 14.72 -11.53
CA LYS A 481 11.28 13.47 -12.18
C LYS A 481 10.76 13.35 -13.60
N SER A 482 9.50 13.70 -13.85
CA SER A 482 8.93 13.69 -15.19
C SER A 482 9.66 14.68 -16.12
N CYS A 483 9.92 15.89 -15.65
CA CYS A 483 10.67 16.88 -16.43
C CYS A 483 12.12 16.43 -16.69
N PHE A 484 12.85 16.03 -15.65
CA PHE A 484 14.23 15.55 -15.79
C PHE A 484 14.32 14.26 -16.62
N GLY A 485 13.30 13.39 -16.56
CA GLY A 485 13.19 12.21 -17.40
C GLY A 485 12.98 12.54 -18.88
N ARG A 486 12.19 13.58 -19.19
CA ARG A 486 12.07 14.10 -20.56
C ARG A 486 13.40 14.71 -21.04
N MET A 487 14.06 15.47 -20.17
CA MET A 487 15.37 16.05 -20.47
C MET A 487 16.44 14.98 -20.68
N SER A 488 16.47 13.93 -19.86
CA SER A 488 17.43 12.83 -20.01
C SER A 488 17.15 12.03 -21.27
N ALA A 489 15.89 11.79 -21.63
CA ALA A 489 15.51 11.13 -22.87
C ALA A 489 15.91 11.96 -24.11
N ASP A 490 15.70 13.28 -24.09
CA ASP A 490 16.16 14.18 -25.15
C ASP A 490 17.69 14.22 -25.24
N LEU A 491 18.37 14.28 -24.08
CA LEU A 491 19.82 14.21 -24.00
C LEU A 491 20.36 12.87 -24.53
N SER A 492 19.71 11.74 -24.21
CA SER A 492 20.07 10.41 -24.71
C SER A 492 19.92 10.34 -26.24
N GLN A 493 18.82 10.85 -26.81
CA GLN A 493 18.64 10.92 -28.26
C GLN A 493 19.68 11.82 -28.95
N LYS A 494 20.13 12.87 -28.27
CA LYS A 494 21.20 13.75 -28.76
C LYS A 494 22.58 13.08 -28.61
N LEU A 495 22.82 12.30 -27.55
CA LEU A 495 24.03 11.50 -27.35
C LEU A 495 24.20 10.44 -28.43
N ASP A 496 23.11 9.77 -28.84
CA ASP A 496 23.14 8.76 -29.91
C ASP A 496 23.53 9.34 -31.28
N LYS A 497 23.41 10.67 -31.44
CA LYS A 497 23.76 11.41 -32.65
C LYS A 497 25.14 12.07 -32.58
N LEU A 498 25.89 11.87 -31.49
CA LEU A 498 27.20 12.49 -31.32
C LEU A 498 28.26 11.86 -32.23
N PRO A 499 29.21 12.68 -32.75
CA PRO A 499 30.39 12.16 -33.41
C PRO A 499 31.18 11.23 -32.48
N PRO A 500 31.87 10.19 -33.00
CA PRO A 500 32.59 9.20 -32.19
C PRO A 500 33.60 9.82 -31.21
N GLN A 501 34.23 10.93 -31.59
CA GLN A 501 35.20 11.66 -30.76
C GLN A 501 34.54 12.33 -29.53
N ALA A 502 33.30 12.78 -29.67
CA ALA A 502 32.53 13.43 -28.62
C ALA A 502 31.96 12.41 -27.62
N ALA A 503 31.45 11.29 -28.14
CA ALA A 503 31.00 10.17 -27.34
C ALA A 503 32.16 9.57 -26.52
N GLN A 504 33.36 9.49 -27.11
CA GLN A 504 34.56 9.04 -26.41
C GLN A 504 35.00 10.01 -25.31
N CYS A 505 34.98 11.33 -25.57
CA CYS A 505 35.29 12.33 -24.55
C CYS A 505 34.33 12.28 -23.34
N LEU A 506 33.03 12.13 -23.58
CA LEU A 506 32.05 11.96 -22.49
C LEU A 506 32.34 10.68 -21.71
N LYS A 507 32.58 9.57 -22.41
CA LYS A 507 32.93 8.28 -21.81
C LYS A 507 34.21 8.33 -20.97
N ASP A 508 35.20 9.12 -21.37
CA ASP A 508 36.45 9.30 -20.63
C ASP A 508 36.27 10.16 -19.36
N VAL A 509 35.28 11.06 -19.34
CA VAL A 509 34.98 11.94 -18.20
C VAL A 509 34.04 11.29 -17.19
N VAL A 510 32.99 10.59 -17.65
CA VAL A 510 31.98 9.99 -16.76
C VAL A 510 32.12 8.48 -16.55
N GLY A 511 32.99 7.81 -17.31
CA GLY A 511 33.14 6.35 -17.33
C GLY A 511 31.98 5.64 -18.03
N GLU A 512 32.13 4.36 -18.39
CA GLU A 512 31.06 3.58 -19.03
C GLU A 512 29.78 3.53 -18.19
N GLU A 513 29.93 3.34 -16.88
CA GLU A 513 28.81 3.23 -15.95
C GLU A 513 28.13 4.59 -15.72
N GLY A 514 28.89 5.69 -15.70
CA GLY A 514 28.33 7.04 -15.59
C GLY A 514 27.62 7.48 -16.88
N LEU A 515 28.10 7.02 -18.04
CA LEU A 515 27.45 7.27 -19.33
C LEU A 515 26.10 6.53 -19.42
N GLN A 516 26.03 5.28 -18.96
CA GLN A 516 24.77 4.53 -18.87
C GLN A 516 23.79 5.18 -17.88
N LYS A 517 24.29 5.68 -16.74
CA LYS A 517 23.49 6.41 -15.74
C LYS A 517 22.95 7.75 -16.28
N LEU A 518 23.74 8.47 -17.06
CA LEU A 518 23.31 9.65 -17.82
C LEU A 518 22.22 9.33 -18.85
N GLN A 519 22.32 8.18 -19.52
CA GLN A 519 21.32 7.70 -20.48
C GLN A 519 20.04 7.19 -19.80
N SER A 520 20.13 6.60 -18.61
CA SER A 520 18.98 6.09 -17.84
C SER A 520 18.28 7.16 -16.98
N GLY A 521 18.89 8.34 -16.82
CA GLY A 521 18.37 9.42 -15.97
C GLY A 521 18.69 9.25 -14.47
N GLU A 522 19.57 8.32 -14.10
CA GLU A 522 20.07 8.17 -12.73
C GLU A 522 21.29 9.09 -12.51
N PHE A 523 21.12 10.16 -11.73
CA PHE A 523 22.24 11.03 -11.36
C PHE A 523 22.84 10.58 -10.04
N GLY A 524 24.10 10.13 -10.07
CA GLY A 524 24.88 9.87 -8.85
C GLY A 524 25.39 11.16 -8.21
N GLU A 525 25.51 11.19 -6.87
CA GLU A 525 25.94 12.36 -6.07
C GLU A 525 27.33 12.92 -6.43
N ASN A 526 28.10 12.25 -7.30
CA ASN A 526 29.50 12.56 -7.63
C ASN A 526 29.75 13.05 -9.07
N LEU A 527 28.72 13.46 -9.82
CA LEU A 527 28.93 13.97 -11.18
C LEU A 527 29.57 15.37 -11.16
N ASN A 528 30.81 15.47 -11.64
CA ASN A 528 31.52 16.75 -11.76
C ASN A 528 31.14 17.46 -13.07
N PHE A 529 30.21 18.41 -12.97
CA PHE A 529 29.71 19.19 -14.09
C PHE A 529 30.78 20.08 -14.77
N GLU A 530 31.86 20.48 -14.08
CA GLU A 530 32.94 21.29 -14.69
C GLU A 530 33.74 20.48 -15.72
N SER A 531 33.96 19.19 -15.47
CA SER A 531 34.69 18.31 -16.40
C SER A 531 33.85 17.97 -17.64
N LEU A 532 32.54 17.86 -17.47
CA LEU A 532 31.55 17.68 -18.54
C LEU A 532 31.46 18.93 -19.44
N GLU A 533 31.47 20.13 -18.84
CA GLU A 533 31.47 21.41 -19.57
C GLU A 533 32.70 21.55 -20.48
N GLY A 534 33.88 21.11 -20.02
CA GLY A 534 35.10 21.09 -20.83
C GLY A 534 34.97 20.24 -22.10
N CYS A 535 34.30 19.09 -22.00
CA CYS A 535 34.06 18.20 -23.13
C CYS A 535 33.11 18.82 -24.17
N PHE A 536 32.00 19.41 -23.72
CA PHE A 536 31.05 20.09 -24.62
C PHE A 536 31.65 21.34 -25.28
N LYS A 537 32.51 22.07 -24.57
CA LYS A 537 33.20 23.25 -25.10
C LYS A 537 34.23 22.87 -26.18
N ALA A 538 34.97 21.78 -25.98
CA ALA A 538 35.88 21.24 -27.00
C ALA A 538 35.10 20.75 -28.25
N LEU A 539 33.93 20.13 -28.05
CA LEU A 539 33.05 19.71 -29.13
C LEU A 539 32.51 20.89 -29.94
N GLN A 540 32.04 21.94 -29.27
CA GLN A 540 31.51 23.15 -29.90
C GLN A 540 32.60 23.89 -30.71
N GLN A 541 33.86 23.83 -30.27
CA GLN A 541 35.00 24.36 -31.01
C GLN A 541 35.38 23.49 -32.23
N SER A 542 35.20 22.17 -32.12
CA SER A 542 35.43 21.22 -33.23
C SER A 542 34.34 21.28 -34.32
N LEU A 543 33.12 21.73 -33.99
CA LEU A 543 31.99 21.81 -34.92
C LEU A 543 31.84 23.19 -35.59
N GLY A 544 32.80 24.10 -35.42
CA GLY A 544 32.78 25.42 -36.04
C GLY A 544 31.85 26.38 -35.30
N GLY A 545 32.42 27.14 -34.36
CA GLY A 545 31.73 28.20 -33.66
C GLY A 545 31.28 29.32 -34.62
N GLY A 546 29.98 29.37 -34.87
CA GLY A 546 29.27 30.51 -35.45
C GLY A 546 28.12 30.93 -34.53
N GLY A 547 28.44 31.51 -33.37
CA GLY A 547 27.46 32.22 -32.55
C GLY A 547 27.14 33.57 -33.19
N GLY A 548 26.18 33.58 -34.12
CA GLY A 548 25.69 34.79 -34.77
C GLY A 548 24.39 34.51 -35.51
N SER A 549 23.28 34.94 -34.91
CA SER A 549 21.93 35.02 -35.47
C SER A 549 21.87 35.25 -36.99
N THR A 550 21.33 34.28 -37.75
CA THR A 550 20.61 34.56 -39.02
C THR A 550 19.74 33.36 -39.43
N THR A 551 18.44 33.62 -39.54
CA THR A 551 17.46 33.15 -40.54
C THR A 551 17.75 31.89 -41.36
N LEU A 552 16.82 30.92 -41.25
CA LEU A 552 16.56 29.89 -42.26
C LEU A 552 16.36 30.50 -43.65
N THR A 553 17.20 30.11 -44.60
CA THR A 553 16.82 30.01 -46.01
C THR A 553 17.41 28.74 -46.62
N THR A 554 16.52 28.01 -47.29
CA THR A 554 16.72 26.90 -48.23
C THR A 554 17.75 27.19 -49.32
N GLY A 555 18.53 26.18 -49.71
CA GLY A 555 19.33 26.22 -50.94
C GLY A 555 20.30 25.04 -51.09
N ASP A 556 20.04 24.20 -52.09
CA ASP A 556 20.92 23.16 -52.64
C ASP A 556 22.32 23.67 -52.98
N GLY A 557 23.34 22.83 -52.77
CA GLY A 557 24.70 23.12 -53.22
C GLY A 557 25.73 22.06 -52.80
N MET A 558 25.82 20.97 -53.57
CA MET A 558 27.03 20.13 -53.63
C MET A 558 28.25 21.01 -53.94
N SER A 559 29.27 20.98 -53.08
CA SER A 559 30.63 21.40 -53.45
C SER A 559 31.66 20.44 -52.86
N THR A 560 32.30 19.77 -53.80
CA THR A 560 33.40 18.82 -53.68
C THR A 560 34.72 19.51 -53.34
N GLY A 561 35.51 18.89 -52.45
CA GLY A 561 36.98 18.89 -52.54
C GLY A 561 37.70 20.19 -52.13
N GLY A 562 37.84 20.41 -50.82
CA GLY A 562 38.92 21.22 -50.27
C GLY A 562 39.95 20.30 -49.61
N GLY A 563 41.06 20.01 -50.29
CA GLY A 563 42.16 19.23 -49.72
C GLY A 563 42.84 20.01 -48.61
N PHE A 564 43.04 19.36 -47.45
CA PHE A 564 43.83 19.89 -46.36
C PHE A 564 45.31 20.00 -46.80
N GLU A 565 45.86 21.21 -46.81
CA GLU A 565 47.30 21.48 -46.96
C GLU A 565 47.78 22.19 -45.70
N GLY A 566 48.64 21.52 -44.93
CA GLY A 566 49.27 22.06 -43.72
C GLY A 566 50.58 22.81 -44.02
N PRO A 567 51.26 23.33 -42.97
CA PRO A 567 52.54 24.02 -43.11
C PRO A 567 53.54 23.15 -43.89
N GLY A 568 54.25 23.73 -44.85
CA GLY A 568 55.17 22.98 -45.73
C GLY A 568 54.50 22.16 -46.84
N GLY A 569 53.18 22.28 -47.04
CA GLY A 569 52.44 21.58 -48.10
C GLY A 569 52.10 20.12 -47.79
N CYS A 570 52.15 19.72 -46.51
CA CYS A 570 51.77 18.38 -46.07
C CYS A 570 50.27 18.12 -46.29
N LYS A 571 49.91 16.93 -46.76
CA LYS A 571 48.51 16.59 -47.12
C LYS A 571 47.87 15.60 -46.17
N THR A 572 48.67 14.98 -45.30
CA THR A 572 48.22 14.04 -44.28
C THR A 572 48.80 14.40 -42.92
N MET A 573 48.16 13.91 -41.86
CA MET A 573 48.54 14.18 -40.48
C MET A 573 49.98 13.72 -40.18
N GLU A 574 50.37 12.57 -40.73
CA GLU A 574 51.70 11.97 -40.56
C GLU A 574 52.78 12.80 -41.25
N GLU A 575 52.52 13.33 -42.45
CA GLU A 575 53.45 14.23 -43.15
C GLU A 575 53.64 15.54 -42.38
N CYS A 576 52.55 16.12 -41.86
CA CYS A 576 52.63 17.36 -41.08
C CYS A 576 53.39 17.15 -39.77
N GLN A 577 53.27 15.98 -39.14
CA GLN A 577 53.99 15.65 -37.91
C GLN A 577 55.50 15.53 -38.15
N VAL A 578 55.93 14.93 -39.27
CA VAL A 578 57.35 14.85 -39.66
C VAL A 578 57.90 16.23 -40.01
N TYR A 579 57.12 17.05 -40.72
CA TYR A 579 57.52 18.41 -41.09
C TYR A 579 57.73 19.31 -39.86
N CYS A 580 56.80 19.30 -38.92
CA CYS A 580 56.88 20.11 -37.71
C CYS A 580 58.01 19.70 -36.74
N GLN A 581 58.54 18.47 -36.84
CA GLN A 581 59.72 18.07 -36.08
C GLN A 581 61.00 18.79 -36.53
N THR A 582 61.04 19.22 -37.80
CA THR A 582 62.20 19.90 -38.39
C THR A 582 61.99 21.41 -38.54
N HIS A 583 60.73 21.87 -38.55
CA HIS A 583 60.35 23.27 -38.75
C HIS A 583 59.40 23.78 -37.63
N PRO A 584 59.82 23.76 -36.35
CA PRO A 584 58.94 24.03 -35.21
C PRO A 584 58.42 25.48 -35.16
N ALA A 585 59.18 26.44 -35.71
CA ALA A 585 58.81 27.85 -35.78
C ALA A 585 57.67 28.13 -36.78
N GLU A 586 57.50 27.27 -37.79
CA GLU A 586 56.45 27.41 -38.81
C GLU A 586 55.13 26.78 -38.37
N CYS A 587 55.18 25.85 -37.41
CA CYS A 587 54.01 25.22 -36.81
C CYS A 587 53.50 25.95 -35.55
N SER A 588 54.12 27.07 -35.16
CA SER A 588 53.79 27.79 -33.92
C SER A 588 52.58 28.74 -34.02
N GLY A 589 51.91 28.79 -35.17
CA GLY A 589 50.86 29.78 -35.49
C GLY A 589 49.41 29.28 -35.48
N GLY A 590 49.15 28.02 -35.12
CA GLY A 590 47.80 27.47 -35.03
C GLY A 590 47.76 26.28 -34.07
N SER A 591 46.99 26.41 -33.00
CA SER A 591 46.91 25.42 -31.92
C SER A 591 46.30 24.10 -32.40
N LEU A 592 47.14 23.10 -32.71
CA LEU A 592 46.74 21.69 -32.71
C LEU A 592 47.17 21.03 -31.39
N PRO A 593 46.36 20.12 -30.81
CA PRO A 593 46.66 19.48 -29.54
C PRO A 593 47.40 18.15 -29.80
N PHE A 594 48.70 18.06 -29.49
CA PHE A 594 49.30 16.76 -29.15
C PHE A 594 50.27 16.89 -27.96
N PRO A 595 50.31 15.87 -27.09
CA PRO A 595 50.99 15.90 -25.80
C PRO A 595 52.50 15.73 -25.95
N SER A 596 53.26 16.42 -25.11
CA SER A 596 54.70 16.20 -24.93
C SER A 596 54.98 14.82 -24.32
N PRO A 597 56.12 14.19 -24.62
CA PRO A 597 56.53 12.95 -23.95
C PRO A 597 56.89 13.23 -22.49
N PRO A 598 56.42 12.44 -21.51
CA PRO A 598 56.79 12.67 -20.12
C PRO A 598 58.25 12.28 -19.89
N ALA A 599 59.00 13.24 -19.35
CA ALA A 599 60.26 13.01 -18.68
C ALA A 599 60.10 11.95 -17.58
N THR A 600 61.16 11.17 -17.40
CA THR A 600 61.32 10.02 -16.53
C THR A 600 60.73 10.25 -15.13
N GLN A 601 59.57 9.63 -14.86
CA GLN A 601 59.07 9.45 -13.50
C GLN A 601 59.77 8.26 -12.83
N PRO A 602 60.10 8.34 -11.54
CA PRO A 602 60.41 7.17 -10.75
C PRO A 602 59.15 6.30 -10.58
N GLN A 603 59.39 5.00 -10.52
CA GLN A 603 58.47 3.90 -10.71
C GLN A 603 57.15 3.97 -9.90
N ASN A 604 56.05 3.75 -10.63
CA ASN A 604 55.00 2.76 -10.36
C ASN A 604 54.37 2.77 -8.94
N GLN A 605 53.21 3.42 -8.80
CA GLN A 605 52.20 2.98 -7.84
C GLN A 605 51.10 2.24 -8.58
N GLN A 606 51.32 0.93 -8.64
CA GLN A 606 50.29 -0.10 -8.70
C GLN A 606 49.18 0.16 -7.67
N ILE A 607 47.95 -0.15 -8.11
CA ILE A 607 46.90 -0.86 -7.35
C ILE A 607 47.18 -0.93 -5.84
N PRO A 608 46.39 -0.26 -4.97
CA PRO A 608 46.55 -0.50 -3.56
C PRO A 608 46.20 -1.98 -3.28
N PRO A 609 47.02 -2.70 -2.50
CA PRO A 609 46.72 -4.05 -2.04
C PRO A 609 45.43 -4.05 -1.18
N PRO A 610 44.86 -5.24 -0.88
CA PRO A 610 43.65 -5.41 -0.07
C PRO A 610 43.90 -5.11 1.42
N SER A 611 44.28 -3.88 1.73
CA SER A 611 44.63 -3.44 3.08
C SER A 611 44.46 -1.94 3.33
N ALA A 612 43.63 -1.24 2.54
CA ALA A 612 43.08 0.04 2.97
C ALA A 612 42.18 -0.22 4.18
N GLN A 613 42.68 0.10 5.38
CA GLN A 613 41.92 -0.04 6.61
C GLN A 613 40.65 0.81 6.48
N ILE A 614 39.50 0.13 6.46
CA ILE A 614 38.18 0.77 6.49
C ILE A 614 38.16 1.69 7.72
N LEU A 615 37.74 2.95 7.53
CA LEU A 615 37.56 3.86 8.67
C LEU A 615 36.57 3.22 9.66
N PRO A 616 36.86 3.20 10.97
CA PRO A 616 35.99 2.57 11.98
C PRO A 616 34.53 3.03 11.92
N GLU A 617 34.30 4.29 11.53
CA GLU A 617 32.95 4.85 11.34
C GLU A 617 32.15 4.11 10.27
N TYR A 618 32.80 3.61 9.22
CA TYR A 618 32.15 2.89 8.13
C TYR A 618 31.70 1.48 8.55
N CYS A 619 32.35 0.89 9.57
CA CYS A 619 31.96 -0.41 10.11
C CYS A 619 30.65 -0.35 10.92
N SER A 620 30.23 0.83 11.38
CA SER A 620 28.95 0.99 12.09
C SER A 620 27.76 0.53 11.24
N HIS A 621 27.80 0.76 9.93
CA HIS A 621 26.78 0.33 8.97
C HIS A 621 26.61 -1.19 8.86
N PHE A 622 27.61 -1.98 9.28
CA PHE A 622 27.58 -3.45 9.26
C PHE A 622 27.40 -4.08 10.65
N THR A 623 27.22 -3.27 11.70
CA THR A 623 27.10 -3.78 13.08
C THR A 623 25.79 -4.53 13.28
N ALA A 624 24.70 -4.07 12.65
CA ALA A 624 23.36 -4.66 12.77
C ALA A 624 23.11 -5.87 11.84
N VAL A 625 23.97 -6.14 10.84
CA VAL A 625 23.74 -7.27 9.93
C VAL A 625 24.20 -8.60 10.56
N PRO A 626 23.41 -9.67 10.49
CA PRO A 626 23.74 -10.94 11.16
C PRO A 626 24.84 -11.73 10.42
N SER A 627 24.94 -11.57 9.10
CA SER A 627 26.06 -12.09 8.30
C SER A 627 26.37 -11.19 7.11
N CYS A 628 27.59 -11.28 6.57
CA CYS A 628 27.99 -10.44 5.44
C CYS A 628 27.27 -10.77 4.11
N SER A 629 26.60 -11.91 4.03
CA SER A 629 25.73 -12.24 2.89
C SER A 629 24.45 -11.40 2.80
N TYR A 630 24.06 -10.71 3.88
CA TYR A 630 22.88 -9.82 3.89
C TYR A 630 23.14 -8.49 3.18
N VAL A 631 24.39 -8.06 3.06
CA VAL A 631 24.75 -6.79 2.41
C VAL A 631 25.11 -6.95 0.93
N GLY A 632 25.08 -8.19 0.43
CA GLY A 632 25.30 -8.52 -0.97
C GLY A 632 25.85 -9.94 -1.17
N PRO A 633 25.86 -10.43 -2.43
CA PRO A 633 26.44 -11.74 -2.75
C PRO A 633 27.96 -11.75 -2.49
N ALA A 634 28.50 -12.94 -2.28
CA ALA A 634 29.93 -13.14 -2.05
C ALA A 634 30.77 -12.54 -3.20
N GLY A 635 31.74 -11.69 -2.85
CA GLY A 635 32.58 -10.98 -3.81
C GLY A 635 32.07 -9.58 -4.19
N SER A 636 30.85 -9.20 -3.81
CA SER A 636 30.39 -7.81 -3.94
C SER A 636 31.18 -6.86 -3.02
N GLN A 637 31.23 -5.59 -3.39
CA GLN A 637 31.99 -4.58 -2.65
C GLN A 637 31.54 -4.47 -1.19
N ASN A 638 30.22 -4.45 -0.94
CA ASN A 638 29.66 -4.41 0.40
C ASN A 638 29.91 -5.70 1.20
N TYR A 639 29.85 -6.87 0.55
CA TYR A 639 30.22 -8.15 1.18
C TYR A 639 31.68 -8.13 1.66
N ASN A 640 32.59 -7.63 0.81
CA ASN A 640 34.01 -7.53 1.14
C ASN A 640 34.28 -6.50 2.24
N TYR A 641 33.58 -5.37 2.25
CA TYR A 641 33.69 -4.37 3.31
C TYR A 641 33.15 -4.87 4.65
N CYS A 642 32.00 -5.56 4.65
CA CYS A 642 31.48 -6.21 5.85
C CYS A 642 32.48 -7.24 6.39
N LYS A 643 33.08 -8.08 5.52
CA LYS A 643 34.09 -9.08 5.92
C LYS A 643 35.38 -8.46 6.45
N GLN A 644 35.75 -7.27 5.98
CA GLN A 644 36.90 -6.54 6.49
C GLN A 644 36.63 -5.91 7.87
N CYS A 645 35.39 -5.47 8.13
CA CYS A 645 34.96 -4.94 9.44
C CYS A 645 34.67 -6.05 10.47
N PHE A 646 34.05 -7.15 10.04
CA PHE A 646 33.61 -8.28 10.86
C PHE A 646 33.98 -9.61 10.19
N PRO A 647 35.23 -10.09 10.35
CA PRO A 647 35.71 -11.30 9.66
C PRO A 647 34.90 -12.56 9.96
N ASP A 648 34.31 -12.61 11.16
CA ASP A 648 33.56 -13.76 11.68
C ASP A 648 32.06 -13.75 11.31
N LYS A 649 31.56 -12.70 10.64
CA LYS A 649 30.17 -12.58 10.14
C LYS A 649 29.98 -13.11 8.71
#